data_AF-A0A925BZE2-F1
#
_entry.id   AF-A0A925BZE2-F1
#
_cell.length_a   1.000
_cell.length_b   1.000
_cell.length_c   1.000
_cell.angle_alpha   90.00
_cell.angle_beta   90.00
_cell.angle_gamma   90.00
#
_symmetry.space_group_name_H-M   'P 1'
#
loop_
_entity.id
_entity.type
_entity.pdbx_description
1 polymer ?
#
loop_
_entity_poly.entity_id
_entity_poly.type
_entity_poly.pdbx_seq_one_letter_code
_entity_poly.pdbx_strand_id
1 'polypeptide(L)'
;MKQKKITAGSIKSAVCLLSFSLLLMSSSHREAPLIANDPLADNTDLYAFRSPDDPNKITIIANYVPLQLPQGGPNYNQFGENIRYEIHIDNNIATKGDDIIYRFTFNKTNEDPTTFFNIRLGKQNLKTTYTLERSINGGQSFQKVVEKGMVPPPNIGPRSISTPVGLNVPDYRQLIDKSINKASTGEKVFCGPSDDPFFVDLGGIFDLGDAPRTTGTAPRDGVKCKNVSVIALQIDISTLQKDRKRASQAKNILDGDFVIGVWASASRQRIRVLNNNGTESHSGSWVQVSRLGMPLTNEVIVPIGYKDLWNSLTPYQDLSQIKVFGNFFYNPELALYMDDALFGGAVPAFKPLRIQKNSLGAFGFGNNQNGLYALKGTSGVVGTALDDAIFGTLLLPAPGSPRSVDLYPIFNTGVPNLRPYQLAVGKGGNPLAEGKPFINNFLPNGGDMLRLNMAVPVTERKPGVYSSLGLLQAAVSGLTDPAYNTNKNLQFIPNMDGFPNGRRLEDDVTRIELQAVSGVVLAAIGLWYDDFQPGGNPVTPNLLNVITYSTGVNKNDTTIRKQFPFVQTPWAGTAECCSVAAPKEETNNGGGQPENPAPRMEETRGARSESAMGLTSPEVFVTSTPNPVADNNTIRYRLTNSSKVTIAVYDVTGKQVKVLVNKQHAPGMYSVEWKTNELGKGAYFVNTTINGRVLNSIQLVKSK
;
A
#
# COMPACT_ATOMS: atom_id res chain seq x y z
N MET A 1 30.52 -72.29 23.61
CA MET A 1 29.32 -71.91 22.84
C MET A 1 28.53 -70.87 23.63
N LYS A 2 28.27 -69.69 23.04
CA LYS A 2 27.24 -68.65 23.38
C LYS A 2 27.24 -68.13 24.84
N GLN A 3 27.12 -66.85 25.18
CA GLN A 3 26.90 -65.56 24.51
C GLN A 3 27.39 -64.53 25.56
N LYS A 4 28.33 -63.63 25.22
CA LYS A 4 28.74 -62.54 26.12
C LYS A 4 27.94 -61.28 25.82
N LYS A 5 27.43 -60.69 26.91
CA LYS A 5 26.76 -59.39 27.00
C LYS A 5 27.55 -58.29 26.28
N ILE A 6 26.84 -57.46 25.52
CA ILE A 6 27.35 -56.18 24.99
C ILE A 6 26.75 -55.07 25.85
N THR A 7 27.62 -54.30 26.49
CA THR A 7 27.32 -53.00 27.10
C THR A 7 28.07 -51.91 26.36
N ALA A 8 27.33 -50.84 26.07
CA ALA A 8 27.72 -49.43 25.89
C ALA A 8 28.70 -49.04 24.77
N GLY A 9 28.20 -48.19 23.87
CA GLY A 9 28.99 -47.38 22.95
C GLY A 9 28.15 -46.24 22.39
N SER A 10 28.24 -45.08 23.03
CA SER A 10 27.54 -43.84 22.71
C SER A 10 27.86 -43.34 21.30
N ILE A 11 26.84 -43.14 20.45
CA ILE A 11 26.97 -42.41 19.18
C ILE A 11 26.09 -41.16 19.27
N LYS A 12 26.74 -40.01 19.46
CA LYS A 12 26.15 -38.70 19.23
C LYS A 12 26.07 -38.49 17.71
N SER A 13 24.90 -38.67 17.11
CA SER A 13 24.63 -38.18 15.76
C SER A 13 24.21 -36.72 15.85
N ALA A 14 25.14 -35.82 15.54
CA ALA A 14 24.84 -34.44 15.23
C ALA A 14 24.05 -34.39 13.91
N VAL A 15 22.75 -34.16 14.00
CA VAL A 15 21.91 -33.81 12.85
C VAL A 15 22.25 -32.36 12.50
N CYS A 16 23.01 -32.19 11.43
CA CYS A 16 23.25 -30.89 10.81
C CYS A 16 21.92 -30.35 10.27
N LEU A 17 21.36 -29.36 10.94
CA LEU A 17 20.27 -28.51 10.44
C LEU A 17 20.78 -27.78 9.20
N LEU A 18 20.43 -28.29 8.02
CA LEU A 18 20.51 -27.55 6.76
C LEU A 18 19.40 -26.51 6.75
N SER A 19 19.71 -25.33 7.28
CA SER A 19 18.91 -24.12 7.14
C SER A 19 18.91 -23.73 5.66
N PHE A 20 17.91 -24.16 4.91
CA PHE A 20 17.61 -23.57 3.61
C PHE A 20 17.06 -22.17 3.86
N SER A 21 17.93 -21.16 3.77
CA SER A 21 17.52 -19.77 3.67
C SER A 21 16.85 -19.56 2.31
N LEU A 22 15.55 -19.83 2.24
CA LEU A 22 14.71 -19.28 1.17
C LEU A 22 14.81 -17.77 1.26
N LEU A 23 15.38 -17.15 0.24
CA LEU A 23 15.33 -15.70 0.05
C LEU A 23 13.85 -15.32 -0.10
N LEU A 24 13.27 -14.81 0.97
CA LEU A 24 11.95 -14.20 0.95
C LEU A 24 12.04 -12.93 0.10
N MET A 25 11.50 -12.97 -1.11
CA MET A 25 11.19 -11.74 -1.85
C MET A 25 9.87 -11.23 -1.29
N SER A 26 9.88 -10.06 -0.63
CA SER A 26 8.65 -9.47 -0.11
C SER A 26 8.60 -7.98 -0.38
N SER A 27 7.45 -7.48 -0.85
CA SER A 27 6.99 -6.12 -0.61
C SER A 27 5.52 -5.95 -0.99
N SER A 28 4.84 -4.92 -0.45
CA SER A 28 3.46 -4.45 -0.73
C SER A 28 3.24 -3.89 -2.15
N HIS A 29 4.17 -4.22 -3.02
CA HIS A 29 4.55 -3.68 -4.30
C HIS A 29 5.36 -4.84 -4.86
N ARG A 30 4.88 -5.57 -5.87
CA ARG A 30 5.37 -6.90 -6.26
C ARG A 30 4.88 -7.99 -5.30
N GLU A 31 3.59 -7.94 -5.02
CA GLU A 31 2.90 -8.66 -3.96
C GLU A 31 2.90 -10.18 -4.17
N ALA A 32 2.96 -10.64 -5.42
CA ALA A 32 2.99 -12.05 -5.82
C ALA A 32 4.20 -12.40 -6.73
N PRO A 33 4.67 -13.66 -6.74
CA PRO A 33 5.83 -14.05 -7.58
C PRO A 33 5.68 -13.73 -9.08
N LEU A 34 4.50 -13.92 -9.68
CA LEU A 34 4.30 -13.63 -11.10
C LEU A 34 4.23 -12.13 -11.37
N ILE A 35 3.48 -11.38 -10.56
CA ILE A 35 3.32 -9.93 -10.75
C ILE A 35 4.63 -9.18 -10.49
N ALA A 36 5.50 -9.71 -9.63
CA ALA A 36 6.86 -9.20 -9.43
C ALA A 36 7.72 -9.19 -10.70
N ASN A 37 7.34 -9.96 -11.72
CA ASN A 37 7.96 -10.01 -13.06
C ASN A 37 7.15 -9.24 -14.12
N ASP A 38 5.98 -8.70 -13.77
CA ASP A 38 5.14 -7.85 -14.62
C ASP A 38 4.74 -6.55 -13.88
N PRO A 39 5.72 -5.66 -13.59
CA PRO A 39 5.50 -4.48 -12.76
C PRO A 39 4.51 -3.48 -13.34
N LEU A 40 4.17 -3.58 -14.64
CA LEU A 40 3.20 -2.69 -15.26
C LEU A 40 1.75 -3.04 -14.89
N ALA A 41 1.49 -4.30 -14.52
CA ALA A 41 0.17 -4.79 -14.10
C ALA A 41 0.00 -4.86 -12.58
N ASP A 42 1.05 -4.53 -11.83
CA ASP A 42 1.12 -4.56 -10.37
C ASP A 42 0.22 -3.49 -9.75
N ASN A 43 -0.87 -3.92 -9.12
CA ASN A 43 -1.81 -3.08 -8.39
C ASN A 43 -1.32 -2.94 -6.94
N THR A 44 -0.86 -1.75 -6.56
CA THR A 44 -0.21 -1.56 -5.26
C THR A 44 -1.20 -1.17 -4.17
N ASP A 45 -2.15 -0.28 -4.48
CA ASP A 45 -3.09 0.26 -3.50
C ASP A 45 -4.43 0.62 -4.11
N LEU A 46 -5.47 0.55 -3.28
CA LEU A 46 -6.81 1.03 -3.58
C LEU A 46 -7.30 1.89 -2.43
N TYR A 47 -7.84 3.06 -2.75
CA TYR A 47 -8.46 3.99 -1.83
C TYR A 47 -9.88 4.29 -2.32
N ALA A 48 -10.84 4.33 -1.40
CA ALA A 48 -12.19 4.81 -1.67
C ALA A 48 -12.68 5.57 -0.45
N PHE A 49 -12.98 6.86 -0.62
CA PHE A 49 -13.39 7.71 0.48
C PHE A 49 -14.33 8.81 0.00
N ARG A 50 -15.15 9.32 0.92
CA ARG A 50 -16.00 10.47 0.66
C ARG A 50 -15.14 11.72 0.47
N SER A 51 -15.32 12.43 -0.65
CA SER A 51 -14.43 13.52 -1.04
C SER A 51 -14.50 14.68 -0.03
N PRO A 52 -13.37 15.12 0.54
CA PRO A 52 -13.37 16.24 1.49
C PRO A 52 -13.70 17.60 0.87
N ASP A 53 -13.45 17.79 -0.43
CA ASP A 53 -13.73 19.03 -1.15
C ASP A 53 -15.21 19.13 -1.62
N ASP A 54 -15.88 18.01 -1.80
CA ASP A 54 -17.31 17.91 -2.13
C ASP A 54 -17.92 16.65 -1.50
N PRO A 55 -18.58 16.77 -0.32
CA PRO A 55 -19.18 15.63 0.39
C PRO A 55 -20.35 14.94 -0.33
N ASN A 56 -20.77 15.39 -1.53
CA ASN A 56 -21.72 14.65 -2.37
C ASN A 56 -21.03 13.67 -3.33
N LYS A 57 -19.70 13.58 -3.28
CA LYS A 57 -18.89 12.75 -4.17
C LYS A 57 -18.04 11.75 -3.38
N ILE A 58 -17.71 10.66 -4.06
CA ILE A 58 -16.72 9.67 -3.63
C ILE A 58 -15.50 9.79 -4.54
N THR A 59 -14.32 9.72 -3.94
CA THR A 59 -13.06 9.57 -4.64
C THR A 59 -12.59 8.13 -4.55
N ILE A 60 -12.28 7.53 -5.70
CA ILE A 60 -11.66 6.21 -5.83
C ILE A 60 -10.31 6.38 -6.49
N ILE A 61 -9.25 5.81 -5.90
CA ILE A 61 -7.88 5.88 -6.41
C ILE A 61 -7.30 4.47 -6.44
N ALA A 62 -6.87 4.01 -7.61
CA ALA A 62 -6.12 2.78 -7.79
C ALA A 62 -4.68 3.12 -8.22
N ASN A 63 -3.72 2.61 -7.46
CA ASN A 63 -2.30 2.78 -7.72
C ASN A 63 -1.75 1.54 -8.44
N TYR A 64 -0.88 1.79 -9.41
CA TYR A 64 -0.19 0.79 -10.20
C TYR A 64 1.28 1.17 -10.37
N VAL A 65 2.09 0.20 -10.79
CA VAL A 65 3.49 0.40 -11.17
C VAL A 65 4.31 0.95 -9.99
N PRO A 66 4.74 0.06 -9.08
CA PRO A 66 5.36 0.41 -7.81
C PRO A 66 6.74 1.07 -7.91
N LEU A 67 7.18 1.67 -6.80
CA LEU A 67 8.59 2.00 -6.50
C LEU A 67 9.30 2.78 -7.61
N GLN A 68 8.61 3.70 -8.28
CA GLN A 68 9.18 4.39 -9.43
C GLN A 68 10.24 5.38 -8.95
N LEU A 69 11.49 5.12 -9.32
CA LEU A 69 12.59 6.03 -9.03
C LEU A 69 12.43 7.31 -9.87
N PRO A 70 12.37 8.51 -9.25
CA PRO A 70 12.26 9.78 -9.99
C PRO A 70 13.38 9.97 -11.01
N GLN A 71 14.59 9.55 -10.66
CA GLN A 71 15.80 9.61 -11.49
C GLN A 71 16.04 8.35 -12.33
N GLY A 72 15.05 7.47 -12.47
CA GLY A 72 15.15 6.15 -13.12
C GLY A 72 15.24 6.16 -14.65
N GLY A 73 15.69 7.26 -15.26
CA GLY A 73 15.86 7.36 -16.72
C GLY A 73 16.90 6.38 -17.28
N PRO A 74 17.02 6.25 -18.63
CA PRO A 74 16.38 7.07 -19.65
C PRO A 74 14.93 6.67 -19.98
N ASN A 75 14.48 5.49 -19.54
CA ASN A 75 13.10 5.01 -19.71
C ASN A 75 12.37 5.02 -18.36
N TYR A 76 11.43 5.93 -18.22
CA TYR A 76 10.63 6.09 -17.00
C TYR A 76 9.42 5.16 -17.02
N ASN A 77 8.91 4.81 -15.84
CA ASN A 77 7.70 4.01 -15.63
C ASN A 77 6.44 4.71 -16.15
N GLN A 78 5.49 3.92 -16.67
CA GLN A 78 4.28 4.38 -17.38
C GLN A 78 3.23 3.26 -17.37
N PHE A 79 1.97 3.58 -17.64
CA PHE A 79 0.95 2.55 -17.90
C PHE A 79 1.29 1.73 -19.16
N GLY A 80 1.07 0.41 -19.14
CA GLY A 80 1.19 -0.47 -20.31
C GLY A 80 0.00 -0.41 -21.28
N GLU A 81 0.25 -0.58 -22.59
CA GLU A 81 -0.77 -0.53 -23.66
C GLU A 81 -1.55 -1.86 -23.83
N ASN A 82 -0.94 -2.97 -23.41
CA ASN A 82 -1.45 -4.33 -23.47
C ASN A 82 -1.93 -4.83 -22.09
N ILE A 83 -2.44 -3.90 -21.27
CA ILE A 83 -3.04 -4.16 -19.97
C ILE A 83 -4.42 -3.54 -19.96
N ARG A 84 -5.38 -4.30 -19.44
CA ARG A 84 -6.69 -3.78 -19.08
C ARG A 84 -6.70 -3.47 -17.60
N TYR A 85 -6.79 -2.19 -17.26
CA TYR A 85 -6.96 -1.73 -15.88
C TYR A 85 -8.44 -1.44 -15.64
N GLU A 86 -8.98 -1.97 -14.56
CA GLU A 86 -10.40 -1.82 -14.22
C GLU A 86 -10.58 -1.46 -12.75
N ILE A 87 -11.48 -0.51 -12.49
CA ILE A 87 -12.07 -0.25 -11.18
C ILE A 87 -13.50 -0.77 -11.22
N HIS A 88 -13.84 -1.58 -10.23
CA HIS A 88 -15.08 -2.32 -10.13
C HIS A 88 -15.84 -1.89 -8.89
N ILE A 89 -17.16 -1.75 -9.02
CA ILE A 89 -18.05 -1.32 -7.95
C ILE A 89 -19.27 -2.26 -7.89
N ASP A 90 -19.50 -2.82 -6.71
CA ASP A 90 -20.71 -3.53 -6.33
C ASP A 90 -21.56 -2.58 -5.45
N ASN A 91 -22.77 -2.27 -5.90
CA ASN A 91 -23.71 -1.42 -5.18
C ASN A 91 -25.08 -2.07 -4.99
N ASN A 92 -25.21 -3.36 -5.33
CA ASN A 92 -26.46 -4.06 -5.35
C ASN A 92 -26.32 -5.52 -4.91
N ILE A 93 -26.78 -5.79 -3.69
CA ILE A 93 -26.79 -7.14 -3.12
C ILE A 93 -27.63 -8.17 -3.89
N ALA A 94 -28.47 -7.72 -4.84
CA ALA A 94 -29.31 -8.60 -5.64
C ALA A 94 -28.61 -9.07 -6.93
N THR A 95 -27.52 -8.43 -7.33
CA THR A 95 -26.71 -8.84 -8.48
C THR A 95 -25.52 -9.67 -8.01
N LYS A 96 -25.15 -10.65 -8.83
CA LYS A 96 -23.90 -11.41 -8.65
C LYS A 96 -22.87 -10.81 -9.60
N GLY A 97 -21.81 -10.23 -9.07
CA GLY A 97 -20.80 -9.55 -9.88
C GLY A 97 -20.87 -8.03 -9.71
N ASP A 98 -20.01 -7.34 -10.45
CA ASP A 98 -19.93 -5.88 -10.39
C ASP A 98 -21.15 -5.24 -11.06
N ASP A 99 -21.59 -4.10 -10.55
CA ASP A 99 -22.68 -3.32 -11.16
C ASP A 99 -22.12 -2.24 -12.09
N ILE A 100 -21.04 -1.59 -11.66
CA ILE A 100 -20.37 -0.50 -12.38
C ILE A 100 -18.91 -0.87 -12.59
N ILE A 101 -18.43 -0.74 -13.82
CA ILE A 101 -17.03 -1.02 -14.19
C ILE A 101 -16.48 0.17 -14.97
N TYR A 102 -15.34 0.69 -14.52
CA TYR A 102 -14.54 1.68 -15.24
C TYR A 102 -13.31 1.00 -15.83
N ARG A 103 -13.19 0.97 -17.15
CA ARG A 103 -12.06 0.38 -17.88
C ARG A 103 -11.19 1.44 -18.50
N PHE A 104 -9.88 1.34 -18.26
CA PHE A 104 -8.87 2.22 -18.82
C PHE A 104 -8.01 1.46 -19.82
N THR A 105 -7.89 2.00 -21.03
CA THR A 105 -6.99 1.48 -22.07
C THR A 105 -6.03 2.58 -22.50
N PHE A 106 -4.73 2.32 -22.36
CA PHE A 106 -3.69 3.30 -22.63
C PHE A 106 -3.06 3.09 -24.01
N ASN A 107 -2.68 4.18 -24.66
CA ASN A 107 -1.97 4.19 -25.95
C ASN A 107 -0.81 5.16 -25.90
N LYS A 108 0.29 4.83 -26.58
CA LYS A 108 1.53 5.61 -26.61
C LYS A 108 1.90 6.02 -28.01
N THR A 109 2.53 7.18 -28.13
CA THR A 109 3.09 7.66 -29.40
C THR A 109 4.38 8.43 -29.15
N ASN A 110 5.33 8.29 -30.06
CA ASN A 110 6.55 9.09 -30.07
C ASN A 110 6.35 10.30 -31.00
N GLU A 111 6.47 11.52 -30.47
CA GLU A 111 6.40 12.74 -31.28
C GLU A 111 7.71 13.09 -31.99
N ASP A 112 8.84 12.54 -31.51
CA ASP A 112 10.16 12.65 -32.12
C ASP A 112 10.99 11.36 -31.93
N PRO A 113 10.75 10.32 -32.74
CA PRO A 113 11.44 9.04 -32.59
C PRO A 113 12.95 9.09 -32.91
N THR A 114 13.49 10.25 -33.33
CA THR A 114 14.92 10.41 -33.67
C THR A 114 15.82 10.66 -32.46
N THR A 115 15.25 10.79 -31.25
CA THR A 115 15.99 11.06 -30.02
C THR A 115 15.68 10.05 -28.93
N PHE A 116 16.65 9.83 -28.05
CA PHE A 116 16.45 9.09 -26.81
C PHE A 116 15.85 9.94 -25.68
N PHE A 117 15.79 11.27 -25.82
CA PHE A 117 15.17 12.12 -24.80
C PHE A 117 13.65 11.95 -24.83
N ASN A 118 13.05 11.72 -23.66
CA ASN A 118 11.60 11.65 -23.52
C ASN A 118 10.92 13.00 -23.78
N ILE A 119 11.61 14.11 -23.51
CA ILE A 119 11.09 15.46 -23.72
C ILE A 119 12.20 16.34 -24.29
N ARG A 120 11.94 16.96 -25.45
CA ARG A 120 12.76 18.05 -25.99
C ARG A 120 11.98 18.88 -26.99
N LEU A 121 12.32 20.18 -27.09
CA LEU A 121 11.85 21.08 -28.15
C LEU A 121 10.31 21.06 -28.34
N GLY A 122 9.57 21.09 -27.24
CA GLY A 122 8.10 21.06 -27.23
C GLY A 122 7.46 19.70 -27.53
N LYS A 123 8.26 18.65 -27.74
CA LYS A 123 7.80 17.29 -28.08
C LYS A 123 8.02 16.30 -26.94
N GLN A 124 7.14 15.31 -26.87
CA GLN A 124 7.12 14.21 -25.91
C GLN A 124 7.18 12.85 -26.63
N ASN A 125 8.20 12.06 -26.33
CA ASN A 125 8.23 10.63 -26.65
C ASN A 125 7.54 9.83 -25.56
N LEU A 126 6.98 8.68 -25.94
CA LEU A 126 6.14 7.84 -25.10
C LEU A 126 4.95 8.65 -24.53
N LYS A 127 4.45 9.59 -25.34
CA LYS A 127 3.26 10.38 -25.01
C LYS A 127 2.09 9.45 -24.84
N THR A 128 1.57 9.41 -23.62
CA THR A 128 0.55 8.45 -23.22
C THR A 128 -0.82 9.13 -23.19
N THR A 129 -1.80 8.49 -23.80
CA THR A 129 -3.21 8.86 -23.72
C THR A 129 -4.02 7.65 -23.26
N TYR A 130 -5.25 7.87 -22.82
CA TYR A 130 -6.17 6.80 -22.44
C TYR A 130 -7.56 7.00 -23.02
N THR A 131 -8.26 5.88 -23.18
CA THR A 131 -9.72 5.82 -23.31
C THR A 131 -10.28 5.31 -22.00
N LEU A 132 -11.27 6.00 -21.45
CA LEU A 132 -12.06 5.52 -20.32
C LEU A 132 -13.43 5.04 -20.84
N GLU A 133 -13.73 3.79 -20.56
CA GLU A 133 -15.01 3.17 -20.82
C GLU A 133 -15.74 2.89 -19.50
N ARG A 134 -17.05 3.07 -19.47
CA ARG A 134 -17.90 2.81 -18.31
C ARG A 134 -19.01 1.81 -18.65
N SER A 135 -19.19 0.82 -17.81
CA SER A 135 -20.34 -0.07 -17.80
C SER A 135 -21.18 0.18 -16.54
N ILE A 136 -22.50 0.07 -16.65
CA ILE A 136 -23.48 0.15 -15.54
C ILE A 136 -24.43 -1.07 -15.54
N ASN A 137 -24.04 -2.14 -16.23
CA ASN A 137 -24.80 -3.37 -16.38
C ASN A 137 -23.91 -4.61 -16.24
N GLY A 138 -22.92 -4.53 -15.34
CA GLY A 138 -21.99 -5.61 -15.03
C GLY A 138 -21.14 -6.05 -16.21
N GLY A 139 -20.67 -5.10 -17.00
CA GLY A 139 -19.72 -5.35 -18.10
C GLY A 139 -20.34 -5.91 -19.38
N GLN A 140 -21.67 -6.02 -19.47
CA GLN A 140 -22.35 -6.49 -20.70
C GLN A 140 -22.17 -5.49 -21.86
N SER A 141 -22.16 -4.19 -21.57
CA SER A 141 -21.88 -3.14 -22.54
C SER A 141 -21.06 -2.02 -21.92
N PHE A 142 -20.24 -1.35 -22.74
CA PHE A 142 -19.37 -0.25 -22.34
C PHE A 142 -19.65 1.01 -23.17
N GLN A 143 -19.73 2.14 -22.49
CA GLN A 143 -19.80 3.48 -23.10
C GLN A 143 -18.43 4.15 -22.96
N LYS A 144 -17.87 4.69 -24.05
CA LYS A 144 -16.72 5.59 -23.96
C LYS A 144 -17.14 6.91 -23.33
N VAL A 145 -16.51 7.26 -22.21
CA VAL A 145 -16.83 8.48 -21.46
C VAL A 145 -15.69 9.50 -21.43
N VAL A 146 -14.46 9.06 -21.73
CA VAL A 146 -13.33 9.93 -22.08
C VAL A 146 -12.62 9.30 -23.28
N GLU A 147 -12.36 10.10 -24.31
CA GLU A 147 -11.54 9.73 -25.46
C GLU A 147 -10.29 10.61 -25.49
N LYS A 148 -9.12 9.98 -25.68
CA LYS A 148 -7.81 10.67 -25.72
C LYS A 148 -7.51 11.49 -24.45
N GLY A 149 -7.92 10.99 -23.29
CA GLY A 149 -7.52 11.56 -22.01
C GLY A 149 -6.00 11.57 -21.90
N MET A 150 -5.40 12.66 -21.41
CA MET A 150 -3.94 12.80 -21.36
C MET A 150 -3.37 12.22 -20.07
N VAL A 151 -2.20 11.59 -20.16
CA VAL A 151 -1.35 11.25 -19.01
C VAL A 151 -0.15 12.21 -19.03
N PRO A 152 0.12 12.96 -17.95
CA PRO A 152 1.26 13.86 -17.92
C PRO A 152 2.57 13.06 -18.01
N PRO A 153 3.61 13.59 -18.68
CA PRO A 153 4.89 12.91 -18.78
C PRO A 153 5.55 12.74 -17.41
N PRO A 154 6.53 11.84 -17.26
CA PRO A 154 7.36 11.78 -16.05
C PRO A 154 7.94 13.15 -15.67
N ASN A 155 8.01 13.44 -14.37
CA ASN A 155 8.65 14.66 -13.86
C ASN A 155 10.18 14.53 -13.95
N ILE A 156 10.75 14.70 -15.14
CA ILE A 156 12.19 14.49 -15.38
C ILE A 156 13.02 15.53 -14.62
N GLY A 157 12.64 16.81 -14.71
CA GLY A 157 13.31 17.92 -14.05
C GLY A 157 13.06 19.27 -14.75
N PRO A 158 13.47 20.40 -14.13
CA PRO A 158 13.12 21.75 -14.59
C PRO A 158 13.51 22.04 -16.04
N ARG A 159 14.62 21.48 -16.54
CA ARG A 159 15.04 21.68 -17.92
C ARG A 159 14.05 21.08 -18.93
N SER A 160 13.58 19.86 -18.69
CA SER A 160 12.61 19.20 -19.56
C SER A 160 11.20 19.76 -19.41
N ILE A 161 10.83 20.24 -18.22
CA ILE A 161 9.48 20.73 -17.96
C ILE A 161 9.33 22.22 -18.31
N SER A 162 10.22 23.07 -17.79
CA SER A 162 9.97 24.51 -17.69
C SER A 162 10.80 25.41 -18.59
N THR A 163 11.71 24.86 -19.40
CA THR A 163 12.55 25.67 -20.30
C THR A 163 12.08 25.60 -21.75
N PRO A 164 12.48 26.56 -22.61
CA PRO A 164 12.16 26.54 -24.04
C PRO A 164 12.70 25.32 -24.81
N VAL A 165 13.70 24.61 -24.26
CA VAL A 165 14.22 23.37 -24.86
C VAL A 165 13.48 22.12 -24.37
N GLY A 166 12.53 22.27 -23.45
CA GLY A 166 11.63 21.23 -22.92
C GLY A 166 10.19 21.46 -23.38
N LEU A 167 9.20 21.29 -22.48
CA LEU A 167 7.78 21.59 -22.74
C LEU A 167 7.42 23.07 -22.55
N ASN A 168 8.31 23.87 -21.97
CA ASN A 168 8.12 25.29 -21.73
C ASN A 168 6.83 25.63 -20.94
N VAL A 169 6.50 24.80 -19.94
CA VAL A 169 5.39 25.08 -19.00
C VAL A 169 5.94 25.68 -17.69
N PRO A 170 5.26 26.65 -17.05
CA PRO A 170 5.79 27.32 -15.85
C PRO A 170 6.21 26.35 -14.74
N ASP A 171 5.43 25.30 -14.52
CA ASP A 171 5.69 24.27 -13.52
C ASP A 171 5.03 22.93 -13.92
N TYR A 172 5.41 21.85 -13.24
CA TYR A 172 4.87 20.52 -13.50
C TYR A 172 3.39 20.40 -13.12
N ARG A 173 2.89 21.19 -12.16
CA ARG A 173 1.51 21.10 -11.70
C ARG A 173 0.53 21.47 -12.81
N GLN A 174 0.87 22.42 -13.69
CA GLN A 174 0.04 22.71 -14.86
C GLN A 174 -0.17 21.52 -15.79
N LEU A 175 0.80 20.59 -15.88
CA LEU A 175 0.63 19.35 -16.66
C LEU A 175 -0.39 18.42 -16.00
N ILE A 176 -0.36 18.32 -14.67
CA ILE A 176 -1.35 17.56 -13.90
C ILE A 176 -2.74 18.19 -14.09
N ASP A 177 -2.89 19.51 -13.89
CA ASP A 177 -4.19 20.20 -14.02
C ASP A 177 -4.79 20.02 -15.42
N LYS A 178 -3.98 20.16 -16.48
CA LYS A 178 -4.41 19.93 -17.86
C LYS A 178 -4.77 18.46 -18.17
N SER A 179 -4.30 17.52 -17.36
CA SER A 179 -4.61 16.09 -17.50
C SER A 179 -5.83 15.65 -16.69
N ILE A 180 -6.40 16.51 -15.85
CA ILE A 180 -7.68 16.26 -15.19
C ILE A 180 -8.79 16.41 -16.22
N ASN A 181 -9.46 15.31 -16.53
CA ASN A 181 -10.55 15.26 -17.50
C ASN A 181 -11.90 15.27 -16.79
N LYS A 182 -12.92 15.82 -17.45
CA LYS A 182 -14.32 15.63 -17.07
C LYS A 182 -14.96 14.66 -18.06
N ALA A 183 -15.38 13.50 -17.58
CA ALA A 183 -16.05 12.51 -18.40
C ALA A 183 -17.40 13.03 -18.90
N SER A 184 -17.87 12.53 -20.04
CA SER A 184 -19.19 12.86 -20.61
C SER A 184 -20.35 12.53 -19.66
N THR A 185 -20.10 11.70 -18.66
CA THR A 185 -21.04 11.24 -17.67
C THR A 185 -20.91 11.89 -16.29
N GLY A 186 -20.01 12.88 -16.15
CA GLY A 186 -19.93 13.79 -15.00
C GLY A 186 -18.74 13.60 -14.06
N GLU A 187 -18.04 12.47 -14.14
CA GLU A 187 -16.89 12.13 -13.30
C GLU A 187 -15.70 13.06 -13.58
N LYS A 188 -14.92 13.40 -12.55
CA LYS A 188 -13.55 13.89 -12.76
C LYS A 188 -12.60 12.69 -12.80
N VAL A 189 -11.65 12.72 -13.73
CA VAL A 189 -10.74 11.61 -14.01
C VAL A 189 -9.31 12.14 -14.08
N PHE A 190 -8.38 11.46 -13.42
CA PHE A 190 -6.95 11.72 -13.55
C PHE A 190 -6.20 10.39 -13.70
N CYS A 191 -5.29 10.33 -14.66
CA CYS A 191 -4.35 9.23 -14.83
C CYS A 191 -2.94 9.80 -14.97
N GLY A 192 -2.00 9.43 -14.09
CA GLY A 192 -0.66 10.01 -14.14
C GLY A 192 0.28 9.55 -13.03
N PRO A 193 1.58 9.85 -13.15
CA PRO A 193 2.52 9.68 -12.06
C PRO A 193 2.16 10.60 -10.89
N SER A 194 2.42 10.11 -9.69
CA SER A 194 2.24 10.81 -8.42
C SER A 194 3.35 10.37 -7.46
N ASP A 195 3.59 11.15 -6.40
CA ASP A 195 4.19 10.60 -5.18
C ASP A 195 3.33 9.41 -4.68
N ASP A 196 3.97 8.41 -4.08
CA ASP A 196 3.26 7.29 -3.48
C ASP A 196 2.58 7.73 -2.17
N PRO A 197 1.23 7.73 -2.09
CA PRO A 197 0.54 8.13 -0.87
C PRO A 197 0.68 7.13 0.27
N PHE A 198 1.10 5.89 -0.02
CA PHE A 198 1.31 4.88 1.00
C PHE A 198 2.54 5.21 1.84
N PHE A 199 2.63 4.65 3.05
CA PHE A 199 3.78 4.83 3.92
C PHE A 199 3.90 3.62 4.83
N VAL A 200 5.10 3.04 4.86
CA VAL A 200 5.37 1.85 5.66
C VAL A 200 6.87 1.64 5.78
N ASP A 201 7.31 1.09 6.91
CA ASP A 201 8.65 0.54 7.00
C ASP A 201 8.72 -0.85 6.34
N LEU A 202 8.80 -0.87 5.00
CA LEU A 202 8.92 -2.12 4.24
C LEU A 202 10.07 -2.98 4.75
N GLY A 203 11.21 -2.34 5.07
CA GLY A 203 12.38 -3.04 5.57
C GLY A 203 12.11 -3.69 6.93
N GLY A 204 11.50 -2.97 7.87
CA GLY A 204 11.17 -3.50 9.20
C GLY A 204 10.08 -4.57 9.16
N ILE A 205 8.97 -4.30 8.44
CA ILE A 205 7.85 -5.25 8.32
C ILE A 205 8.30 -6.58 7.71
N PHE A 206 9.13 -6.55 6.66
CA PHE A 206 9.57 -7.76 5.98
C PHE A 206 10.92 -8.32 6.48
N ASP A 207 11.62 -7.61 7.36
CA ASP A 207 12.64 -8.16 8.24
C ASP A 207 11.98 -8.76 9.49
N LEU A 208 11.13 -9.78 9.25
CA LEU A 208 10.42 -10.54 10.27
C LEU A 208 9.59 -9.68 11.25
N GLY A 209 8.94 -8.62 10.75
CA GLY A 209 8.06 -7.79 11.58
C GLY A 209 8.80 -6.93 12.61
N ASP A 210 10.08 -6.59 12.40
CA ASP A 210 10.85 -5.62 13.21
C ASP A 210 10.33 -4.19 13.03
N ALA A 211 9.06 -3.97 13.40
CA ALA A 211 8.35 -2.70 13.37
C ALA A 211 7.70 -2.47 14.74
N PRO A 212 8.08 -1.42 15.49
CA PRO A 212 9.19 -0.53 15.22
C PRO A 212 10.52 -1.27 15.34
N ARG A 213 11.53 -0.83 14.57
CA ARG A 213 12.83 -1.48 14.51
C ARG A 213 13.51 -1.56 15.88
N THR A 214 13.92 -2.77 16.26
CA THR A 214 14.59 -3.08 17.53
C THR A 214 16.09 -3.33 17.35
N THR A 215 16.52 -3.58 16.11
CA THR A 215 17.91 -3.94 15.72
C THR A 215 18.87 -2.76 15.57
N GLY A 216 18.55 -1.60 16.16
CA GLY A 216 19.44 -0.43 16.19
C GLY A 216 19.45 0.41 14.91
N THR A 217 18.55 0.14 13.96
CA THR A 217 18.27 1.07 12.84
C THR A 217 16.99 1.83 13.11
N ALA A 218 16.93 3.11 12.73
CA ALA A 218 15.69 3.87 12.84
C ALA A 218 14.66 3.36 11.81
N PRO A 219 13.35 3.34 12.15
CA PRO A 219 12.30 3.05 11.18
C PRO A 219 12.41 3.95 9.94
N ARG A 220 12.15 3.39 8.77
CA ARG A 220 12.26 4.12 7.49
C ARG A 220 11.07 3.84 6.61
N ASP A 221 10.39 4.90 6.20
CA ASP A 221 9.44 4.80 5.10
C ASP A 221 10.16 4.29 3.83
N GLY A 222 9.75 3.11 3.36
CA GLY A 222 10.35 2.41 2.23
C GLY A 222 9.91 2.94 0.87
N VAL A 223 8.76 3.64 0.83
CA VAL A 223 8.20 4.24 -0.39
C VAL A 223 8.43 5.74 -0.48
N LYS A 224 8.96 6.34 0.59
CA LYS A 224 9.51 7.70 0.62
C LYS A 224 10.30 8.05 -0.64
N CYS A 225 9.97 9.21 -1.23
CA CYS A 225 10.59 9.74 -2.44
C CYS A 225 10.53 8.78 -3.64
N LYS A 226 9.52 7.91 -3.70
CA LYS A 226 9.16 7.11 -4.86
C LYS A 226 7.89 7.66 -5.47
N ASN A 227 7.75 7.46 -6.77
CA ASN A 227 6.51 7.72 -7.46
C ASN A 227 5.75 6.41 -7.68
N VAL A 228 4.47 6.57 -8.00
CA VAL A 228 3.54 5.51 -8.40
C VAL A 228 2.67 6.00 -9.55
N SER A 229 2.06 5.11 -10.33
CA SER A 229 1.10 5.47 -11.37
C SER A 229 -0.32 5.42 -10.82
N VAL A 230 -1.03 6.53 -10.89
CA VAL A 230 -2.34 6.72 -10.26
C VAL A 230 -3.44 6.74 -11.31
N ILE A 231 -4.53 6.00 -11.06
CA ILE A 231 -5.83 6.18 -11.70
C ILE A 231 -6.80 6.69 -10.62
N ALA A 232 -7.32 7.90 -10.79
CA ALA A 232 -8.22 8.53 -9.84
C ALA A 232 -9.55 8.93 -10.50
N LEU A 233 -10.65 8.66 -9.79
CA LEU A 233 -12.01 9.01 -10.15
C LEU A 233 -12.66 9.80 -9.02
N GLN A 234 -13.41 10.87 -9.35
CA GLN A 234 -14.33 11.53 -8.42
C GLN A 234 -15.74 11.47 -9.00
N ILE A 235 -16.64 10.79 -8.29
CA ILE A 235 -17.93 10.33 -8.79
C ILE A 235 -19.03 10.82 -7.86
N ASP A 236 -20.16 11.29 -8.39
CA ASP A 236 -21.32 11.64 -7.57
C ASP A 236 -21.87 10.41 -6.84
N ILE A 237 -22.26 10.57 -5.58
CA ILE A 237 -22.90 9.49 -4.79
C ILE A 237 -24.16 8.98 -5.50
N SER A 238 -24.93 9.86 -6.14
CA SER A 238 -26.11 9.45 -6.94
C SER A 238 -25.75 8.61 -8.16
N THR A 239 -24.53 8.69 -8.67
CA THR A 239 -24.07 7.80 -9.76
C THR A 239 -23.76 6.41 -9.23
N LEU A 240 -23.23 6.32 -8.00
CA LEU A 240 -22.88 5.07 -7.31
C LEU A 240 -24.08 4.42 -6.61
N GLN A 241 -25.16 5.17 -6.37
CA GLN A 241 -26.39 4.66 -5.79
C GLN A 241 -27.25 3.92 -6.81
N LYS A 242 -27.66 2.69 -6.47
CA LYS A 242 -28.56 1.84 -7.27
C LYS A 242 -29.87 2.55 -7.64
N ASP A 243 -30.41 3.37 -6.74
CA ASP A 243 -31.67 4.12 -6.90
C ASP A 243 -31.46 5.62 -7.15
N ARG A 244 -30.21 6.03 -7.44
CA ARG A 244 -29.81 7.41 -7.72
C ARG A 244 -30.03 8.41 -6.57
N LYS A 245 -30.23 7.93 -5.33
CA LYS A 245 -30.35 8.81 -4.17
C LYS A 245 -29.10 9.66 -3.96
N ARG A 246 -29.31 10.87 -3.47
CA ARG A 246 -28.25 11.78 -3.01
C ARG A 246 -27.87 11.44 -1.57
N ALA A 247 -26.68 11.85 -1.16
CA ALA A 247 -26.19 11.64 0.21
C ALA A 247 -27.12 12.21 1.29
N SER A 248 -27.79 13.34 1.01
CA SER A 248 -28.76 13.95 1.93
C SER A 248 -30.05 13.13 2.12
N GLN A 249 -30.28 12.11 1.31
CA GLN A 249 -31.44 11.21 1.39
C GLN A 249 -31.14 9.94 2.19
N ALA A 250 -29.92 9.79 2.72
CA ALA A 250 -29.61 8.72 3.66
C ALA A 250 -30.43 8.89 4.94
N LYS A 251 -31.00 7.79 5.44
CA LYS A 251 -31.79 7.76 6.68
C LYS A 251 -31.00 8.25 7.88
N ASN A 252 -29.72 7.89 7.95
CA ASN A 252 -28.75 8.34 8.94
C ASN A 252 -27.33 7.99 8.46
N ILE A 253 -26.33 8.31 9.29
CA ILE A 253 -24.91 8.08 8.97
C ILE A 253 -24.50 6.60 8.84
N LEU A 254 -25.35 5.66 9.24
CA LEU A 254 -25.16 4.21 9.13
C LEU A 254 -26.18 3.57 8.17
N ASP A 255 -26.73 4.32 7.22
CA ASP A 255 -27.71 3.78 6.27
C ASP A 255 -27.07 2.67 5.40
N GLY A 256 -27.63 1.46 5.48
CA GLY A 256 -27.12 0.29 4.76
C GLY A 256 -27.35 0.37 3.25
N ASP A 257 -28.30 1.17 2.78
CA ASP A 257 -28.50 1.39 1.33
C ASP A 257 -27.37 2.24 0.72
N PHE A 258 -26.52 2.85 1.54
CA PHE A 258 -25.40 3.68 1.12
C PHE A 258 -24.04 2.97 1.08
N VAL A 259 -24.03 1.64 1.21
CA VAL A 259 -22.82 0.83 1.14
C VAL A 259 -22.51 0.41 -0.29
N ILE A 260 -21.25 0.56 -0.69
CA ILE A 260 -20.69 -0.01 -1.92
C ILE A 260 -19.43 -0.82 -1.60
N GLY A 261 -19.15 -1.82 -2.43
CA GLY A 261 -17.88 -2.54 -2.49
C GLY A 261 -17.05 -2.02 -3.66
N VAL A 262 -15.77 -1.81 -3.46
CA VAL A 262 -14.85 -1.32 -4.49
C VAL A 262 -13.61 -2.21 -4.54
N TRP A 263 -13.21 -2.62 -5.74
CA TRP A 263 -11.95 -3.32 -5.96
C TRP A 263 -11.36 -2.91 -7.32
N ALA A 264 -10.07 -3.13 -7.50
CA ALA A 264 -9.34 -2.83 -8.72
C ALA A 264 -8.63 -4.07 -9.26
N SER A 265 -8.38 -4.11 -10.57
CA SER A 265 -7.75 -5.24 -11.22
C SER A 265 -6.92 -4.85 -12.44
N ALA A 266 -5.93 -5.68 -12.75
CA ALA A 266 -5.22 -5.64 -14.01
C ALA A 266 -5.33 -7.00 -14.73
N SER A 267 -5.58 -6.96 -16.03
CA SER A 267 -5.68 -8.14 -16.88
C SER A 267 -4.74 -8.06 -18.08
N ARG A 268 -4.23 -9.23 -18.51
CA ARG A 268 -3.43 -9.44 -19.72
C ARG A 268 -4.18 -10.29 -20.73
N GLN A 269 -3.83 -10.17 -22.02
CA GLN A 269 -4.27 -11.16 -22.99
C GLN A 269 -3.53 -12.49 -22.77
N ARG A 270 -4.25 -13.61 -22.89
CA ARG A 270 -3.77 -14.94 -22.54
C ARG A 270 -2.49 -15.37 -23.28
N ILE A 271 -2.28 -14.90 -24.50
CA ILE A 271 -1.14 -15.30 -25.34
C ILE A 271 -0.29 -14.07 -25.64
N ARG A 272 1.01 -14.15 -25.30
CA ARG A 272 2.07 -13.22 -25.70
C ARG A 272 3.06 -13.94 -26.61
N VAL A 273 3.34 -13.37 -27.78
CA VAL A 273 4.37 -13.87 -28.71
C VAL A 273 5.45 -12.81 -28.86
N LEU A 274 6.70 -13.21 -28.60
CA LEU A 274 7.87 -12.38 -28.89
C LEU A 274 8.25 -12.57 -30.36
N ASN A 275 8.24 -11.48 -31.13
CA ASN A 275 8.53 -11.51 -32.56
C ASN A 275 10.04 -11.31 -32.81
N ASN A 276 10.55 -11.83 -33.93
CA ASN A 276 11.97 -11.72 -34.31
C ASN A 276 12.43 -10.31 -34.73
N ASN A 277 11.55 -9.30 -34.64
CA ASN A 277 11.82 -7.91 -34.97
C ASN A 277 11.86 -6.98 -33.74
N GLY A 278 11.95 -7.54 -32.53
CA GLY A 278 11.97 -6.79 -31.29
C GLY A 278 10.61 -6.24 -30.85
N THR A 279 9.52 -6.69 -31.48
CA THR A 279 8.15 -6.38 -31.06
C THR A 279 7.49 -7.58 -30.39
N GLU A 280 6.30 -7.37 -29.84
CA GLU A 280 5.46 -8.42 -29.29
C GLU A 280 4.06 -8.33 -29.87
N SER A 281 3.38 -9.48 -29.93
CA SER A 281 1.95 -9.55 -30.26
C SER A 281 1.19 -10.25 -29.15
N HIS A 282 -0.06 -9.83 -28.97
CA HIS A 282 -0.92 -10.28 -27.88
C HIS A 282 -2.28 -10.70 -28.41
N SER A 283 -2.81 -11.82 -27.92
CA SER A 283 -4.08 -12.37 -28.41
C SER A 283 -4.78 -13.26 -27.38
N GLY A 284 -6.04 -13.63 -27.69
CA GLY A 284 -6.88 -14.44 -26.82
C GLY A 284 -7.72 -13.62 -25.83
N SER A 285 -8.42 -14.31 -24.93
CA SER A 285 -9.21 -13.69 -23.88
C SER A 285 -8.33 -12.95 -22.87
N TRP A 286 -8.94 -11.99 -22.18
CA TRP A 286 -8.33 -11.32 -21.04
C TRP A 286 -8.33 -12.25 -19.83
N VAL A 287 -7.23 -12.24 -19.10
CA VAL A 287 -7.00 -13.02 -17.88
C VAL A 287 -6.53 -12.04 -16.81
N GLN A 288 -7.19 -12.06 -15.66
CA GLN A 288 -6.79 -11.26 -14.50
C GLN A 288 -5.44 -11.77 -13.96
N VAL A 289 -4.53 -10.84 -13.71
CA VAL A 289 -3.18 -11.14 -13.20
C VAL A 289 -2.85 -10.39 -11.90
N SER A 290 -3.65 -9.38 -11.55
CA SER A 290 -3.58 -8.68 -10.28
C SER A 290 -4.97 -8.21 -9.89
N ARG A 291 -5.26 -8.20 -8.59
CA ARG A 291 -6.45 -7.62 -7.98
C ARG A 291 -6.13 -7.03 -6.62
N LEU A 292 -6.91 -6.04 -6.22
CA LEU A 292 -6.82 -5.45 -4.90
C LEU A 292 -8.17 -4.89 -4.44
N GLY A 293 -8.67 -5.35 -3.31
CA GLY A 293 -9.81 -4.78 -2.59
C GLY A 293 -9.37 -4.18 -1.27
N MET A 294 -9.32 -5.01 -0.23
CA MET A 294 -8.83 -4.66 1.08
C MET A 294 -7.29 -4.62 1.07
N PRO A 295 -6.68 -3.58 1.66
CA PRO A 295 -5.22 -3.45 1.73
C PRO A 295 -4.61 -4.66 2.45
N LEU A 296 -3.37 -4.97 2.11
CA LEU A 296 -2.52 -5.97 2.75
C LEU A 296 -3.04 -7.41 2.73
N THR A 297 -4.23 -7.69 2.16
CA THR A 297 -4.77 -9.05 2.08
C THR A 297 -3.82 -9.98 1.33
N ASN A 298 -3.36 -9.57 0.16
CA ASN A 298 -2.42 -10.39 -0.60
C ASN A 298 -1.03 -10.39 0.03
N GLU A 299 -0.67 -9.32 0.74
CA GLU A 299 0.65 -9.07 1.32
C GLU A 299 0.92 -9.91 2.56
N VAL A 300 0.02 -9.87 3.54
CA VAL A 300 0.24 -10.39 4.90
C VAL A 300 -0.76 -11.46 5.33
N ILE A 301 -1.90 -11.60 4.65
CA ILE A 301 -2.90 -12.65 4.96
C ILE A 301 -2.68 -13.87 4.08
N VAL A 302 -2.52 -13.68 2.76
CA VAL A 302 -2.33 -14.79 1.82
C VAL A 302 -0.86 -15.24 1.82
N PRO A 303 -0.55 -16.51 2.10
CA PRO A 303 0.82 -17.01 2.05
C PRO A 303 1.39 -17.00 0.62
N ILE A 304 2.72 -16.84 0.51
CA ILE A 304 3.42 -16.67 -0.79
C ILE A 304 3.04 -17.71 -1.86
N GLY A 305 2.83 -18.97 -1.48
CA GLY A 305 2.47 -20.06 -2.40
C GLY A 305 1.06 -19.97 -2.99
N TYR A 306 0.20 -19.09 -2.46
CA TYR A 306 -1.18 -18.91 -2.90
C TYR A 306 -1.45 -17.54 -3.53
N LYS A 307 -0.47 -16.62 -3.50
CA LYS A 307 -0.66 -15.24 -3.96
C LYS A 307 -0.99 -15.12 -5.45
N ASP A 308 -0.33 -15.91 -6.30
CA ASP A 308 -0.63 -15.92 -7.73
C ASP A 308 -2.04 -16.47 -8.01
N LEU A 309 -2.46 -17.50 -7.26
CA LEU A 309 -3.85 -18.01 -7.34
C LEU A 309 -4.83 -16.93 -6.85
N TRP A 310 -4.56 -16.28 -5.73
CA TRP A 310 -5.37 -15.18 -5.21
C TRP A 310 -5.55 -14.07 -6.24
N ASN A 311 -4.47 -13.62 -6.88
CA ASN A 311 -4.49 -12.60 -7.92
C ASN A 311 -5.25 -13.01 -9.19
N SER A 312 -5.33 -14.31 -9.48
CA SER A 312 -6.08 -14.83 -10.63
C SER A 312 -7.61 -14.88 -10.43
N LEU A 313 -8.08 -14.74 -9.18
CA LEU A 313 -9.49 -14.86 -8.82
C LEU A 313 -10.16 -13.50 -8.66
N THR A 314 -11.44 -13.43 -9.00
CA THR A 314 -12.30 -12.29 -8.66
C THR A 314 -12.82 -12.43 -7.22
N PRO A 315 -13.18 -11.33 -6.54
CA PRO A 315 -13.78 -11.39 -5.20
C PRO A 315 -15.00 -12.32 -5.10
N TYR A 316 -15.80 -12.43 -6.17
CA TYR A 316 -16.98 -13.31 -6.23
C TYR A 316 -16.65 -14.81 -6.23
N GLN A 317 -15.37 -15.17 -6.39
CA GLN A 317 -14.89 -16.55 -6.30
C GLN A 317 -14.34 -16.89 -4.91
N ASP A 318 -14.11 -15.90 -4.03
CA ASP A 318 -13.49 -16.10 -2.72
C ASP A 318 -14.32 -17.06 -1.84
N LEU A 319 -15.64 -16.91 -1.82
CA LEU A 319 -16.55 -17.81 -1.08
C LEU A 319 -16.47 -19.26 -1.56
N SER A 320 -16.28 -19.49 -2.86
CA SER A 320 -16.10 -20.85 -3.41
C SER A 320 -14.77 -21.48 -2.97
N GLN A 321 -13.81 -20.63 -2.58
CA GLN A 321 -12.47 -21.00 -2.13
C GLN A 321 -12.31 -20.85 -0.60
N ILE A 322 -13.41 -20.69 0.14
CA ILE A 322 -13.39 -20.40 1.58
C ILE A 322 -12.66 -21.48 2.41
N LYS A 323 -12.63 -22.73 1.93
CA LYS A 323 -11.88 -23.83 2.56
C LYS A 323 -10.37 -23.59 2.54
N VAL A 324 -9.88 -22.82 1.58
CA VAL A 324 -8.47 -22.43 1.45
C VAL A 324 -8.27 -21.05 2.07
N PHE A 325 -8.87 -20.02 1.47
CA PHE A 325 -8.59 -18.63 1.86
C PHE A 325 -9.26 -18.22 3.17
N GLY A 326 -10.42 -18.78 3.52
CA GLY A 326 -11.10 -18.47 4.78
C GLY A 326 -10.24 -18.78 6.00
N ASN A 327 -9.47 -19.86 5.95
CA ASN A 327 -8.59 -20.23 7.07
C ASN A 327 -7.47 -19.21 7.33
N PHE A 328 -6.99 -18.50 6.30
CA PHE A 328 -5.99 -17.44 6.48
C PHE A 328 -6.55 -16.24 7.25
N PHE A 329 -7.87 -16.04 7.24
CA PHE A 329 -8.53 -15.03 8.09
C PHE A 329 -8.91 -15.60 9.45
N TYR A 330 -9.34 -16.86 9.53
CA TYR A 330 -9.76 -17.50 10.79
C TYR A 330 -8.59 -17.76 11.74
N ASN A 331 -7.43 -18.09 11.16
CA ASN A 331 -6.19 -18.42 11.84
C ASN A 331 -5.01 -17.71 11.15
N PRO A 332 -4.94 -16.37 11.22
CA PRO A 332 -3.95 -15.61 10.48
C PRO A 332 -2.54 -15.94 10.96
N GLU A 333 -1.60 -16.07 10.01
CA GLU A 333 -0.20 -16.36 10.31
C GLU A 333 0.42 -15.27 11.19
N LEU A 334 0.06 -14.01 10.96
CA LEU A 334 0.50 -12.87 11.76
C LEU A 334 0.18 -13.00 13.25
N ALA A 335 -0.93 -13.67 13.61
CA ALA A 335 -1.29 -13.88 15.02
C ALA A 335 -0.34 -14.84 15.75
N LEU A 336 0.38 -15.73 15.03
CA LEU A 336 1.36 -16.63 15.63
C LEU A 336 2.53 -15.85 16.26
N TYR A 337 2.89 -14.70 15.68
CA TYR A 337 3.94 -13.80 16.15
C TYR A 337 3.48 -12.82 17.24
N MET A 338 2.19 -12.83 17.56
CA MET A 338 1.59 -12.09 18.68
C MET A 338 1.19 -13.03 19.82
N ASP A 339 1.59 -14.30 19.74
CA ASP A 339 1.33 -15.33 20.73
C ASP A 339 2.66 -15.83 21.33
N ASP A 340 2.93 -15.46 22.59
CA ASP A 340 4.15 -15.87 23.31
C ASP A 340 4.30 -17.38 23.52
N ALA A 341 3.21 -18.15 23.42
CA ALA A 341 3.27 -19.60 23.48
C ALA A 341 3.66 -20.24 22.15
N LEU A 342 3.69 -19.45 21.06
CA LEU A 342 4.03 -19.87 19.71
C LEU A 342 5.30 -19.13 19.24
N PHE A 343 5.17 -18.14 18.37
CA PHE A 343 6.30 -17.42 17.76
C PHE A 343 6.47 -15.99 18.29
N GLY A 344 5.77 -15.60 19.35
CA GLY A 344 5.85 -14.25 19.94
C GLY A 344 7.27 -13.83 20.37
N GLY A 345 8.12 -14.80 20.75
CA GLY A 345 9.53 -14.55 21.06
C GLY A 345 10.41 -14.27 19.84
N ALA A 346 9.96 -14.62 18.62
CA ALA A 346 10.70 -14.41 17.39
C ALA A 346 10.61 -12.97 16.87
N VAL A 347 9.56 -12.22 17.29
CA VAL A 347 9.32 -10.83 16.86
C VAL A 347 9.17 -9.92 18.08
N PRO A 348 10.29 -9.53 18.73
CA PRO A 348 10.25 -8.68 19.93
C PRO A 348 9.52 -7.34 19.71
N ALA A 349 9.56 -6.81 18.50
CA ALA A 349 8.88 -5.56 18.13
C ALA A 349 7.36 -5.64 18.32
N PHE A 350 6.77 -6.83 18.16
CA PHE A 350 5.35 -7.07 18.39
C PHE A 350 5.01 -7.32 19.85
N LYS A 351 5.95 -7.21 20.80
CA LYS A 351 5.68 -7.43 22.24
C LYS A 351 4.43 -6.71 22.78
N PRO A 352 4.13 -5.45 22.39
CA PRO A 352 2.92 -4.76 22.83
C PRO A 352 1.62 -5.33 22.24
N LEU A 353 1.70 -6.10 21.16
CA LEU A 353 0.58 -6.69 20.43
C LEU A 353 0.43 -8.16 20.86
N ARG A 354 -0.55 -8.46 21.71
CA ARG A 354 -0.79 -9.83 22.20
C ARG A 354 -2.18 -10.29 21.86
N ILE A 355 -2.33 -11.53 21.41
CA ILE A 355 -3.65 -12.10 21.12
C ILE A 355 -4.40 -12.36 22.42
N GLN A 356 -5.69 -12.03 22.44
CA GLN A 356 -6.60 -12.38 23.53
C GLN A 356 -6.79 -13.89 23.60
N LYS A 357 -6.39 -14.53 24.70
CA LYS A 357 -6.50 -15.99 24.87
C LYS A 357 -7.59 -16.39 25.85
N ASN A 358 -8.07 -15.46 26.67
CA ASN A 358 -9.03 -15.76 27.72
C ASN A 358 -10.02 -14.59 27.93
N SER A 359 -10.53 -14.05 26.83
CA SER A 359 -11.51 -12.97 26.88
C SER A 359 -12.75 -13.41 27.66
N LEU A 360 -13.16 -12.57 28.62
CA LEU A 360 -14.25 -12.84 29.57
C LEU A 360 -14.11 -14.18 30.33
N GLY A 361 -12.89 -14.71 30.46
CA GLY A 361 -12.62 -15.96 31.16
C GLY A 361 -13.06 -17.24 30.43
N ALA A 362 -13.53 -17.15 29.18
CA ALA A 362 -14.11 -18.28 28.47
C ALA A 362 -13.78 -18.33 26.97
N PHE A 363 -13.40 -17.22 26.35
CA PHE A 363 -13.25 -17.13 24.89
C PHE A 363 -11.81 -16.83 24.48
N GLY A 364 -11.20 -17.79 23.79
CA GLY A 364 -9.84 -17.64 23.30
C GLY A 364 -9.79 -17.41 21.79
N PHE A 365 -9.02 -16.39 21.39
CA PHE A 365 -8.92 -15.94 20.00
C PHE A 365 -7.57 -16.24 19.33
N GLY A 366 -6.67 -16.93 20.03
CA GLY A 366 -5.42 -17.46 19.44
C GLY A 366 -5.71 -18.58 18.43
N ASN A 367 -4.81 -18.79 17.48
CA ASN A 367 -5.00 -19.76 16.41
C ASN A 367 -5.38 -21.16 16.94
N ASN A 368 -6.35 -21.79 16.25
CA ASN A 368 -6.99 -23.07 16.59
C ASN A 368 -7.86 -23.08 17.85
N GLN A 369 -8.01 -21.96 18.55
CA GLN A 369 -8.99 -21.84 19.64
C GLN A 369 -10.41 -21.65 19.10
N ASN A 370 -11.41 -21.84 19.95
CA ASN A 370 -12.80 -21.85 19.50
C ASN A 370 -13.42 -20.46 19.35
N GLY A 371 -12.77 -19.39 19.82
CA GLY A 371 -13.37 -18.05 19.86
C GLY A 371 -14.77 -18.10 20.45
N LEU A 372 -15.76 -17.60 19.71
CA LEU A 372 -17.18 -17.60 20.10
C LEU A 372 -17.97 -18.84 19.64
N TYR A 373 -17.33 -19.87 19.06
CA TYR A 373 -18.04 -21.01 18.47
C TYR A 373 -18.95 -21.76 19.46
N ALA A 374 -18.61 -21.78 20.75
CA ALA A 374 -19.44 -22.40 21.79
C ALA A 374 -20.84 -21.74 21.93
N LEU A 375 -21.03 -20.54 21.41
CA LEU A 375 -22.32 -19.83 21.42
C LEU A 375 -23.24 -20.27 20.27
N LYS A 376 -22.72 -21.01 19.28
CA LYS A 376 -23.49 -21.43 18.10
C LYS A 376 -24.73 -22.23 18.52
N GLY A 377 -25.89 -21.85 18.00
CA GLY A 377 -27.16 -22.52 18.28
C GLY A 377 -27.73 -22.28 19.69
N THR A 378 -27.08 -21.45 20.51
CA THR A 378 -27.62 -21.07 21.82
C THR A 378 -28.68 -19.97 21.68
N SER A 379 -29.57 -19.83 22.66
CA SER A 379 -30.54 -18.72 22.68
C SER A 379 -29.89 -17.33 22.75
N GLY A 380 -28.62 -17.25 23.21
CA GLY A 380 -27.89 -15.99 23.34
C GLY A 380 -27.56 -15.33 22.00
N VAL A 381 -27.41 -16.10 20.92
CA VAL A 381 -27.07 -15.54 19.60
C VAL A 381 -28.29 -15.14 18.78
N VAL A 382 -29.51 -15.49 19.22
CA VAL A 382 -30.74 -15.21 18.46
C VAL A 382 -30.91 -13.71 18.21
N GLY A 383 -31.11 -13.33 16.95
CA GLY A 383 -31.25 -11.94 16.54
C GLY A 383 -29.94 -11.13 16.56
N THR A 384 -28.79 -11.81 16.58
CA THR A 384 -27.45 -11.21 16.44
C THR A 384 -26.85 -11.58 15.08
N ALA A 385 -25.73 -10.98 14.70
CA ALA A 385 -24.98 -11.38 13.52
C ALA A 385 -24.45 -12.81 13.61
N LEU A 386 -24.29 -13.35 14.82
CA LEU A 386 -23.86 -14.73 15.06
C LEU A 386 -25.01 -15.75 14.92
N ASP A 387 -26.23 -15.28 14.61
CA ASP A 387 -27.38 -16.12 14.35
C ASP A 387 -27.29 -16.73 12.94
N ASP A 388 -27.28 -18.06 12.85
CA ASP A 388 -27.31 -18.78 11.58
C ASP A 388 -28.56 -18.44 10.74
N ALA A 389 -29.67 -18.05 11.38
CA ALA A 389 -30.87 -17.62 10.66
C ALA A 389 -30.71 -16.28 9.94
N ILE A 390 -29.69 -15.49 10.30
CA ILE A 390 -29.44 -14.15 9.73
C ILE A 390 -28.21 -14.17 8.81
N PHE A 391 -27.09 -14.76 9.24
CA PHE A 391 -25.81 -14.75 8.51
C PHE A 391 -25.36 -16.15 8.04
N GLY A 392 -26.21 -17.16 8.16
CA GLY A 392 -25.82 -18.54 7.91
C GLY A 392 -24.64 -18.96 8.79
N THR A 393 -23.85 -19.91 8.32
CA THR A 393 -22.71 -20.44 9.09
C THR A 393 -21.42 -19.62 8.91
N LEU A 394 -21.49 -18.39 8.38
CA LEU A 394 -20.29 -17.66 7.94
C LEU A 394 -19.40 -17.20 9.10
N LEU A 395 -20.01 -16.73 10.19
CA LEU A 395 -19.30 -16.15 11.33
C LEU A 395 -18.99 -17.16 12.44
N LEU A 396 -19.72 -18.29 12.49
CA LEU A 396 -19.41 -19.42 13.37
C LEU A 396 -19.34 -20.72 12.54
N PRO A 397 -18.33 -20.85 11.65
CA PRO A 397 -18.27 -21.92 10.65
C PRO A 397 -17.90 -23.27 11.25
N ALA A 398 -16.95 -23.31 12.19
CA ALA A 398 -16.43 -24.53 12.80
C ALA A 398 -15.68 -24.22 14.11
N PRO A 399 -15.45 -25.22 14.98
CA PRO A 399 -14.43 -25.14 16.03
C PRO A 399 -13.06 -24.78 15.44
N GLY A 400 -12.18 -24.17 16.24
CA GLY A 400 -10.84 -23.77 15.78
C GLY A 400 -10.82 -22.63 14.76
N SER A 401 -11.90 -21.86 14.60
CA SER A 401 -11.99 -20.70 13.71
C SER A 401 -12.20 -19.40 14.49
N PRO A 402 -11.27 -19.01 15.38
CA PRO A 402 -11.49 -17.98 16.38
C PRO A 402 -11.77 -16.59 15.78
N ARG A 403 -11.10 -16.27 14.66
CA ARG A 403 -11.16 -14.94 14.03
C ARG A 403 -12.20 -14.83 12.91
N SER A 404 -13.09 -15.82 12.81
CA SER A 404 -14.24 -15.79 11.90
C SER A 404 -15.28 -14.73 12.27
N VAL A 405 -15.28 -14.27 13.53
CA VAL A 405 -16.25 -13.29 14.03
C VAL A 405 -15.79 -11.84 13.92
N ASP A 406 -14.52 -11.56 13.64
CA ASP A 406 -13.99 -10.19 13.59
C ASP A 406 -13.18 -9.92 12.31
N LEU A 407 -12.08 -10.62 12.07
CA LEU A 407 -11.24 -10.38 10.88
C LEU A 407 -11.96 -10.77 9.60
N TYR A 408 -12.60 -11.94 9.57
CA TYR A 408 -13.32 -12.37 8.38
C TYR A 408 -14.38 -11.36 7.90
N PRO A 409 -15.33 -10.89 8.73
CA PRO A 409 -16.31 -9.91 8.28
C PRO A 409 -15.69 -8.58 7.88
N ILE A 410 -14.66 -8.08 8.59
CA ILE A 410 -13.97 -6.83 8.23
C ILE A 410 -13.45 -6.90 6.79
N PHE A 411 -12.81 -8.01 6.40
CA PHE A 411 -12.17 -8.15 5.09
C PHE A 411 -13.10 -8.67 3.98
N ASN A 412 -14.08 -9.52 4.32
CA ASN A 412 -14.83 -10.26 3.31
C ASN A 412 -16.30 -9.86 3.17
N THR A 413 -16.96 -9.27 4.17
CA THR A 413 -18.40 -8.93 4.05
C THR A 413 -18.72 -7.50 4.44
N GLY A 414 -17.79 -6.80 5.07
CA GLY A 414 -18.09 -5.62 5.87
C GLY A 414 -18.81 -5.98 7.15
N VAL A 415 -18.96 -4.98 8.01
CA VAL A 415 -19.46 -5.12 9.36
C VAL A 415 -20.86 -4.48 9.43
N PRO A 416 -21.90 -5.23 9.81
CA PRO A 416 -23.24 -4.69 9.96
C PRO A 416 -23.37 -3.90 11.27
N ASN A 417 -24.28 -2.91 11.30
CA ASN A 417 -24.74 -2.35 12.59
C ASN A 417 -25.72 -3.32 13.28
N LEU A 418 -25.20 -4.45 13.74
CA LEU A 418 -25.94 -5.50 14.43
C LEU A 418 -25.10 -6.07 15.56
N ARG A 419 -25.73 -6.51 16.65
CA ARG A 419 -25.04 -7.17 17.77
C ARG A 419 -24.22 -8.37 17.24
N PRO A 420 -22.98 -8.61 17.66
CA PRO A 420 -22.25 -7.87 18.69
C PRO A 420 -21.47 -6.66 18.18
N TYR A 421 -21.51 -6.28 16.90
CA TYR A 421 -20.67 -5.25 16.28
C TYR A 421 -20.97 -3.79 16.65
N GLN A 422 -21.70 -3.58 17.74
CA GLN A 422 -21.86 -2.26 18.35
C GLN A 422 -20.82 -2.09 19.45
N LEU A 423 -20.41 -0.84 19.73
CA LEU A 423 -19.40 -0.58 20.76
C LEU A 423 -19.89 -1.04 22.14
N ALA A 424 -18.94 -1.38 23.01
CA ALA A 424 -19.20 -1.90 24.36
C ALA A 424 -20.05 -0.97 25.25
N VAL A 425 -20.10 0.33 24.95
CA VAL A 425 -20.92 1.31 25.68
C VAL A 425 -22.39 0.91 25.67
N GLY A 426 -22.98 0.82 26.86
CA GLY A 426 -24.38 0.44 27.04
C GLY A 426 -24.63 -1.07 27.13
N LYS A 427 -23.62 -1.91 26.89
CA LYS A 427 -23.77 -3.38 26.89
C LYS A 427 -23.80 -4.03 28.28
N GLY A 428 -23.41 -3.31 29.33
CA GLY A 428 -23.42 -3.83 30.71
C GLY A 428 -22.56 -5.08 30.91
N GLY A 429 -21.46 -5.22 30.15
CA GLY A 429 -20.57 -6.40 30.21
C GLY A 429 -21.01 -7.60 29.38
N ASN A 430 -22.14 -7.54 28.67
CA ASN A 430 -22.59 -8.59 27.75
C ASN A 430 -22.30 -8.21 26.28
N PRO A 431 -21.32 -8.82 25.59
CA PRO A 431 -20.99 -8.49 24.19
C PRO A 431 -22.15 -8.65 23.20
N LEU A 432 -23.12 -9.52 23.52
CA LEU A 432 -24.31 -9.79 22.69
C LEU A 432 -25.48 -8.84 22.99
N ALA A 433 -25.34 -7.91 23.94
CA ALA A 433 -26.31 -6.87 24.20
C ALA A 433 -26.19 -5.72 23.17
N GLU A 434 -27.24 -4.90 23.10
CA GLU A 434 -27.19 -3.66 22.32
C GLU A 434 -26.13 -2.71 22.87
N GLY A 435 -25.28 -2.23 21.98
CA GLY A 435 -24.25 -1.25 22.27
C GLY A 435 -24.49 0.06 21.52
N LYS A 436 -23.50 0.95 21.55
CA LYS A 436 -23.53 2.17 20.74
C LYS A 436 -23.28 1.85 19.25
N PRO A 437 -24.18 2.22 18.33
CA PRO A 437 -23.95 2.09 16.89
C PRO A 437 -22.79 2.97 16.42
N PHE A 438 -21.89 2.43 15.60
CA PHE A 438 -20.73 3.19 15.08
C PHE A 438 -20.22 2.74 13.70
N ILE A 439 -20.66 1.60 13.19
CA ILE A 439 -20.22 1.06 11.90
C ILE A 439 -21.38 0.38 11.19
N ASN A 440 -21.49 0.59 9.88
CA ASN A 440 -22.32 -0.21 8.99
C ASN A 440 -21.77 -0.11 7.57
N ASN A 441 -20.82 -0.94 7.21
CA ASN A 441 -20.31 -1.04 5.83
C ASN A 441 -20.59 -2.44 5.26
N PHE A 442 -21.68 -3.06 5.72
CA PHE A 442 -22.03 -4.43 5.35
C PHE A 442 -22.53 -4.53 3.91
N LEU A 443 -21.86 -5.39 3.13
CA LEU A 443 -22.24 -5.79 1.79
C LEU A 443 -22.09 -7.33 1.68
N PRO A 444 -23.20 -8.09 1.78
CA PRO A 444 -23.20 -9.54 1.96
C PRO A 444 -22.67 -10.37 0.78
N ASN A 445 -22.47 -9.76 -0.40
CA ASN A 445 -21.99 -10.47 -1.60
C ASN A 445 -20.63 -11.16 -1.40
N GLY A 446 -19.87 -10.77 -0.38
CA GLY A 446 -18.65 -11.45 0.02
C GLY A 446 -17.42 -11.02 -0.79
N GLY A 447 -16.24 -11.45 -0.37
CA GLY A 447 -14.98 -11.28 -1.09
C GLY A 447 -14.21 -10.00 -0.77
N ASP A 448 -12.98 -9.99 -1.29
CA ASP A 448 -11.98 -8.93 -1.11
C ASP A 448 -12.38 -7.63 -1.82
N MET A 449 -13.04 -6.74 -1.08
CA MET A 449 -13.48 -5.43 -1.56
C MET A 449 -13.35 -4.41 -0.44
N LEU A 450 -12.90 -3.21 -0.78
CA LEU A 450 -12.96 -2.07 0.09
C LEU A 450 -14.42 -1.61 0.22
N ARG A 451 -14.99 -1.67 1.43
CA ARG A 451 -16.40 -1.38 1.66
C ARG A 451 -16.60 -0.01 2.27
N LEU A 452 -17.33 0.83 1.55
CA LEU A 452 -17.56 2.23 1.92
C LEU A 452 -19.04 2.49 2.12
N ASN A 453 -19.43 2.87 3.33
CA ASN A 453 -20.70 3.54 3.56
C ASN A 453 -20.56 5.03 3.23
N MET A 454 -21.18 5.42 2.12
CA MET A 454 -21.14 6.78 1.58
C MET A 454 -21.98 7.78 2.41
N ALA A 455 -22.85 7.29 3.31
CA ALA A 455 -23.63 8.15 4.21
C ALA A 455 -22.78 8.74 5.34
N VAL A 456 -21.66 8.10 5.70
CA VAL A 456 -20.77 8.56 6.77
C VAL A 456 -20.15 9.91 6.37
N PRO A 457 -20.28 10.97 7.20
CA PRO A 457 -19.69 12.28 6.93
C PRO A 457 -18.16 12.24 6.94
N VAL A 458 -17.56 13.16 6.19
CA VAL A 458 -16.11 13.39 6.18
C VAL A 458 -15.66 13.91 7.55
N THR A 459 -14.63 13.30 8.14
CA THR A 459 -14.01 13.81 9.37
C THR A 459 -13.19 15.05 9.06
N GLU A 460 -13.32 16.12 9.85
CA GLU A 460 -12.50 17.31 9.66
C GLU A 460 -11.01 17.01 9.90
N ARG A 461 -10.13 17.42 8.98
CA ARG A 461 -8.66 17.27 9.10
C ARG A 461 -8.07 18.33 10.04
N LYS A 462 -8.59 18.41 11.28
CA LYS A 462 -8.12 19.32 12.34
C LYS A 462 -7.33 18.55 13.41
N PRO A 463 -6.26 19.14 13.98
CA PRO A 463 -5.56 18.56 15.13
C PRO A 463 -6.54 18.25 16.27
N GLY A 464 -6.41 17.07 16.89
CA GLY A 464 -7.29 16.61 17.97
C GLY A 464 -8.65 16.04 17.53
N VAL A 465 -9.04 16.22 16.26
CA VAL A 465 -10.26 15.61 15.68
C VAL A 465 -9.88 14.44 14.76
N TYR A 466 -8.89 14.66 13.90
CA TYR A 466 -8.44 13.68 12.92
C TYR A 466 -7.42 12.70 13.50
N SER A 467 -7.49 11.45 13.04
CA SER A 467 -6.49 10.41 13.29
C SER A 467 -6.35 9.52 12.06
N SER A 468 -5.12 9.10 11.74
CA SER A 468 -4.83 8.11 10.69
C SER A 468 -5.29 6.70 11.03
N LEU A 469 -5.77 6.45 12.25
CA LEU A 469 -6.26 5.13 12.69
C LEU A 469 -7.72 4.86 12.30
N GLY A 470 -8.36 5.74 11.53
CA GLY A 470 -9.70 5.52 11.00
C GLY A 470 -10.72 5.08 12.05
N LEU A 471 -11.48 4.04 11.72
CA LEU A 471 -12.55 3.52 12.54
C LEU A 471 -12.07 2.96 13.89
N LEU A 472 -10.79 2.57 13.98
CA LEU A 472 -10.20 2.17 15.25
C LEU A 472 -10.10 3.34 16.23
N GLN A 473 -9.74 4.54 15.76
CA GLN A 473 -9.80 5.74 16.63
C GLN A 473 -11.23 6.05 17.05
N ALA A 474 -12.22 5.88 16.16
CA ALA A 474 -13.62 6.08 16.52
C ALA A 474 -14.04 5.11 17.63
N ALA A 475 -13.63 3.83 17.55
CA ALA A 475 -13.86 2.84 18.59
C ALA A 475 -13.19 3.19 19.92
N VAL A 476 -11.91 3.60 19.89
CA VAL A 476 -11.18 4.06 21.09
C VAL A 476 -11.89 5.25 21.73
N SER A 477 -12.27 6.25 20.94
CA SER A 477 -12.99 7.43 21.45
C SER A 477 -14.35 7.04 22.03
N GLY A 478 -15.03 6.09 21.40
CA GLY A 478 -16.24 5.49 21.96
C GLY A 478 -16.04 4.79 23.30
N LEU A 479 -14.83 4.37 23.66
CA LEU A 479 -14.51 3.81 24.97
C LEU A 479 -14.01 4.86 25.96
N THR A 480 -13.20 5.82 25.52
CA THR A 480 -12.41 6.69 26.41
C THR A 480 -12.91 8.12 26.53
N ASP A 481 -13.66 8.62 25.54
CA ASP A 481 -14.09 10.02 25.49
C ASP A 481 -15.51 10.17 26.07
N PRO A 482 -15.70 10.98 27.14
CA PRO A 482 -17.01 11.30 27.71
C PRO A 482 -18.06 11.81 26.71
N ALA A 483 -17.64 12.42 25.59
CA ALA A 483 -18.55 12.87 24.55
C ALA A 483 -19.27 11.71 23.84
N TYR A 484 -18.64 10.53 23.79
CA TYR A 484 -19.12 9.37 23.03
C TYR A 484 -19.41 8.13 23.89
N ASN A 485 -18.86 8.02 25.09
CA ASN A 485 -18.91 6.80 25.91
C ASN A 485 -20.02 6.75 26.98
N THR A 486 -20.92 7.73 27.02
CA THR A 486 -21.93 7.87 28.10
C THR A 486 -23.28 7.20 27.81
N ASN A 487 -23.61 6.96 26.54
CA ASN A 487 -24.90 6.39 26.13
C ASN A 487 -24.83 5.69 24.77
N LYS A 488 -25.88 4.93 24.44
CA LYS A 488 -26.00 4.14 23.20
C LYS A 488 -26.55 4.91 21.99
N ASN A 489 -26.74 6.23 22.07
CA ASN A 489 -27.31 6.99 20.97
C ASN A 489 -26.36 6.99 19.77
N LEU A 490 -26.94 6.89 18.57
CA LEU A 490 -26.19 7.09 17.33
C LEU A 490 -25.66 8.52 17.28
N GLN A 491 -24.35 8.66 17.10
CA GLN A 491 -23.64 9.92 16.99
C GLN A 491 -22.54 9.77 15.95
N PHE A 492 -22.19 10.86 15.28
CA PHE A 492 -20.98 10.89 14.49
C PHE A 492 -19.77 10.98 15.41
N ILE A 493 -18.96 9.93 15.44
CA ILE A 493 -17.68 9.89 16.13
C ILE A 493 -16.60 10.19 15.07
N PRO A 494 -15.68 11.15 15.31
CA PRO A 494 -14.60 11.42 14.37
C PRO A 494 -13.84 10.16 13.95
N ASN A 495 -13.49 10.09 12.67
CA ASN A 495 -12.78 9.01 11.99
C ASN A 495 -13.62 7.77 11.63
N MET A 496 -14.95 7.82 11.79
CA MET A 496 -15.85 6.82 11.20
C MET A 496 -15.73 6.72 9.66
N ASP A 497 -15.21 7.74 8.98
CA ASP A 497 -14.97 7.79 7.53
C ASP A 497 -13.63 7.18 7.08
N GLY A 498 -12.84 6.65 8.01
CA GLY A 498 -11.57 5.99 7.72
C GLY A 498 -11.68 4.47 7.70
N PHE A 499 -10.58 3.83 7.32
CA PHE A 499 -10.46 2.38 7.23
C PHE A 499 -10.97 1.65 8.49
N PRO A 500 -11.79 0.59 8.37
CA PRO A 500 -12.21 -0.08 7.12
C PRO A 500 -13.52 0.43 6.46
N ASN A 501 -14.07 1.59 6.84
CA ASN A 501 -15.17 2.20 6.09
C ASN A 501 -14.62 3.01 4.91
N GLY A 502 -14.32 2.31 3.82
CA GLY A 502 -13.44 2.84 2.78
C GLY A 502 -11.99 2.85 3.24
N ARG A 503 -11.16 3.67 2.61
CA ARG A 503 -9.76 3.94 2.97
C ARG A 503 -9.39 5.32 2.47
N ARG A 504 -8.92 6.16 3.39
CA ARG A 504 -8.39 7.50 3.09
C ARG A 504 -6.90 7.39 2.77
N LEU A 505 -6.35 8.36 2.04
CA LEU A 505 -4.91 8.36 1.69
C LEU A 505 -4.03 8.45 2.95
N GLU A 506 -4.51 9.13 4.00
CA GLU A 506 -3.77 9.31 5.24
C GLU A 506 -3.97 8.17 6.26
N ASP A 507 -4.72 7.10 5.96
CA ASP A 507 -4.95 5.97 6.88
C ASP A 507 -3.71 5.06 7.03
N ASP A 508 -3.28 4.83 8.27
CA ASP A 508 -2.15 3.95 8.63
C ASP A 508 -2.63 2.49 8.72
N VAL A 509 -2.95 1.91 7.55
CA VAL A 509 -3.53 0.55 7.47
C VAL A 509 -2.61 -0.52 8.04
N THR A 510 -1.29 -0.36 7.91
CA THR A 510 -0.30 -1.28 8.51
C THR A 510 -0.49 -1.36 10.02
N ARG A 511 -0.57 -0.21 10.69
CA ARG A 511 -0.78 -0.17 12.14
C ARG A 511 -2.18 -0.64 12.54
N ILE A 512 -3.21 -0.19 11.82
CA ILE A 512 -4.61 -0.56 12.12
C ILE A 512 -4.76 -2.09 12.08
N GLU A 513 -4.21 -2.75 11.05
CA GLU A 513 -4.32 -4.20 10.90
C GLU A 513 -3.53 -4.98 11.95
N LEU A 514 -2.31 -4.54 12.28
CA LEU A 514 -1.54 -5.12 13.38
C LEU A 514 -2.31 -5.07 14.71
N GLN A 515 -2.95 -3.93 15.01
CA GLN A 515 -3.77 -3.77 16.21
C GLN A 515 -5.06 -4.62 16.12
N ALA A 516 -5.70 -4.71 14.95
CA ALA A 516 -6.87 -5.55 14.71
C ALA A 516 -6.55 -7.03 14.91
N VAL A 517 -5.45 -7.53 14.37
CA VAL A 517 -4.97 -8.90 14.58
C VAL A 517 -4.67 -9.14 16.07
N SER A 518 -4.13 -8.17 16.80
CA SER A 518 -3.96 -8.30 18.26
C SER A 518 -5.28 -8.46 19.03
N GLY A 519 -6.41 -8.00 18.49
CA GLY A 519 -7.73 -8.14 19.11
C GLY A 519 -8.37 -6.83 19.59
N VAL A 520 -7.84 -5.67 19.19
CA VAL A 520 -8.41 -4.37 19.61
C VAL A 520 -9.89 -4.21 19.19
N VAL A 521 -10.27 -4.79 18.04
CA VAL A 521 -11.64 -4.75 17.51
C VAL A 521 -12.60 -5.62 18.33
N LEU A 522 -12.11 -6.70 18.94
CA LEU A 522 -12.87 -7.52 19.89
C LEU A 522 -13.09 -6.73 21.19
N ALA A 523 -12.05 -6.06 21.70
CA ALA A 523 -12.17 -5.18 22.86
C ALA A 523 -13.20 -4.05 22.62
N ALA A 524 -13.21 -3.44 21.44
CA ALA A 524 -14.17 -2.40 21.08
C ALA A 524 -15.64 -2.84 21.26
N ILE A 525 -15.94 -4.12 21.05
CA ILE A 525 -17.29 -4.69 21.16
C ILE A 525 -17.57 -5.37 22.51
N GLY A 526 -16.65 -5.28 23.48
CA GLY A 526 -16.82 -5.77 24.85
C GLY A 526 -16.21 -7.14 25.12
N LEU A 527 -15.43 -7.68 24.19
CA LEU A 527 -14.61 -8.87 24.40
C LEU A 527 -13.22 -8.42 24.85
N TRP A 528 -13.07 -8.21 26.15
CA TRP A 528 -11.90 -7.58 26.75
C TRP A 528 -10.64 -8.45 26.72
N TYR A 529 -9.48 -7.82 26.86
CA TYR A 529 -8.19 -8.49 27.00
C TYR A 529 -8.09 -9.30 28.30
N ASP A 530 -7.18 -10.27 28.30
CA ASP A 530 -7.04 -11.30 29.35
C ASP A 530 -6.77 -10.74 30.76
N ASP A 531 -6.25 -9.52 30.87
CA ASP A 531 -5.97 -8.84 32.14
C ASP A 531 -7.18 -8.04 32.68
N PHE A 532 -8.29 -8.00 31.94
CA PHE A 532 -9.52 -7.36 32.41
C PHE A 532 -10.17 -8.12 33.56
N GLN A 533 -10.49 -7.39 34.62
CA GLN A 533 -11.25 -7.89 35.75
C GLN A 533 -12.67 -7.32 35.72
N PRO A 534 -13.72 -8.14 35.87
CA PRO A 534 -15.10 -7.67 35.92
C PRO A 534 -15.31 -6.51 36.92
N GLY A 535 -15.96 -5.44 36.48
CA GLY A 535 -16.17 -4.22 37.28
C GLY A 535 -15.01 -3.21 37.25
N GLY A 536 -13.88 -3.56 36.64
CA GLY A 536 -12.74 -2.65 36.45
C GLY A 536 -12.85 -1.75 35.21
N ASN A 537 -11.84 -0.90 35.01
CA ASN A 537 -11.70 -0.12 33.79
C ASN A 537 -11.32 -1.06 32.62
N PRO A 538 -12.09 -1.08 31.51
CA PRO A 538 -11.78 -1.91 30.35
C PRO A 538 -10.48 -1.54 29.62
N VAL A 539 -9.96 -0.31 29.82
CA VAL A 539 -8.65 0.11 29.31
C VAL A 539 -7.55 -0.39 30.23
N THR A 540 -7.33 -1.70 30.18
CA THR A 540 -6.29 -2.39 30.94
C THR A 540 -4.89 -2.12 30.38
N PRO A 541 -3.81 -2.44 31.11
CA PRO A 541 -2.44 -2.31 30.59
C PRO A 541 -2.22 -3.00 29.25
N ASN A 542 -2.80 -4.19 29.01
CA ASN A 542 -2.69 -4.86 27.72
C ASN A 542 -3.38 -4.08 26.60
N LEU A 543 -4.62 -3.61 26.81
CA LEU A 543 -5.30 -2.80 25.82
C LEU A 543 -4.56 -1.47 25.57
N LEU A 544 -4.03 -0.85 26.62
CA LEU A 544 -3.24 0.38 26.53
C LEU A 544 -1.99 0.18 25.67
N ASN A 545 -1.26 -0.93 25.87
CA ASN A 545 -0.10 -1.29 25.06
C ASN A 545 -0.46 -1.42 23.57
N VAL A 546 -1.60 -2.02 23.27
CA VAL A 546 -2.07 -2.21 21.88
C VAL A 546 -2.45 -0.87 21.26
N ILE A 547 -3.28 -0.05 21.90
CA ILE A 547 -3.75 1.22 21.32
C ILE A 547 -2.61 2.25 21.16
N THR A 548 -1.57 2.17 22.01
CA THR A 548 -0.40 3.06 21.95
C THR A 548 0.75 2.54 21.09
N TYR A 549 0.71 1.26 20.66
CA TYR A 549 1.70 0.68 19.75
C TYR A 549 1.85 1.51 18.48
N SER A 550 3.07 1.62 17.94
CA SER A 550 3.40 2.38 16.73
C SER A 550 4.47 1.63 15.93
N THR A 551 4.34 1.59 14.61
CA THR A 551 5.35 1.01 13.70
C THR A 551 6.58 1.91 13.54
N GLY A 552 6.45 3.19 13.87
CA GLY A 552 7.49 4.21 13.77
C GLY A 552 7.42 5.01 12.46
N VAL A 553 6.65 4.55 11.47
CA VAL A 553 6.31 5.26 10.24
C VAL A 553 4.79 5.41 10.21
N ASN A 554 4.29 6.57 10.61
CA ASN A 554 2.86 6.78 10.88
C ASN A 554 2.22 7.86 9.98
N LYS A 555 2.96 8.33 8.97
CA LYS A 555 2.51 9.31 7.98
C LYS A 555 3.40 9.24 6.74
N ASN A 556 2.87 9.71 5.62
CA ASN A 556 3.61 9.90 4.39
C ASN A 556 4.74 10.96 4.55
N ASP A 557 5.74 10.88 3.68
CA ASP A 557 6.88 11.78 3.59
C ASP A 557 6.52 13.20 3.10
N THR A 558 5.35 13.34 2.48
CA THR A 558 4.77 14.61 2.01
C THR A 558 3.31 14.79 2.45
N THR A 559 2.75 15.94 2.09
CA THR A 559 1.34 16.27 2.36
C THR A 559 0.43 15.78 1.25
N ILE A 560 -0.80 15.43 1.62
CA ILE A 560 -1.89 15.13 0.70
C ILE A 560 -2.58 16.44 0.31
N ARG A 561 -2.99 16.55 -0.95
CA ARG A 561 -3.65 17.75 -1.49
C ARG A 561 -5.10 17.83 -1.01
N LYS A 562 -5.60 19.06 -0.85
CA LYS A 562 -6.99 19.33 -0.41
C LYS A 562 -8.05 19.19 -1.51
N GLN A 563 -7.63 18.99 -2.76
CA GLN A 563 -8.50 18.92 -3.93
C GLN A 563 -8.09 17.76 -4.83
N PHE A 564 -9.05 17.26 -5.62
CA PHE A 564 -8.81 16.22 -6.63
C PHE A 564 -7.56 16.49 -7.49
N PRO A 565 -6.68 15.50 -7.72
CA PRO A 565 -6.80 14.07 -7.40
C PRO A 565 -6.38 13.68 -5.97
N PHE A 566 -6.19 14.64 -5.06
CA PHE A 566 -5.74 14.49 -3.67
C PHE A 566 -4.31 13.98 -3.49
N VAL A 567 -3.80 13.14 -4.38
CA VAL A 567 -2.39 12.71 -4.38
C VAL A 567 -1.44 13.85 -4.74
N GLN A 568 -0.20 13.79 -4.25
CA GLN A 568 0.79 14.85 -4.46
C GLN A 568 1.47 14.76 -5.84
N THR A 569 2.02 15.86 -6.33
CA THR A 569 2.83 15.83 -7.56
C THR A 569 4.00 14.85 -7.43
N PRO A 570 4.34 14.10 -8.49
CA PRO A 570 5.46 13.17 -8.47
C PRO A 570 6.78 13.90 -8.25
N TRP A 571 7.66 13.28 -7.49
CA TRP A 571 9.03 13.72 -7.30
C TRP A 571 9.76 13.85 -8.64
N ALA A 572 10.55 14.92 -8.78
CA ALA A 572 11.34 15.16 -9.97
C ALA A 572 12.64 14.35 -9.97
N GLY A 573 13.09 13.89 -11.13
CA GLY A 573 14.36 13.17 -11.26
C GLY A 573 15.62 13.98 -10.88
N THR A 574 15.51 15.30 -10.82
CA THR A 574 16.58 16.21 -10.37
C THR A 574 16.39 16.72 -8.94
N ALA A 575 15.26 16.43 -8.28
CA ALA A 575 15.03 16.91 -6.93
C ALA A 575 15.83 16.08 -5.92
N GLU A 576 16.43 16.74 -4.93
CA GLU A 576 16.88 16.02 -3.75
C GLU A 576 15.64 15.59 -2.95
N CYS A 577 15.58 14.30 -2.63
CA CYS A 577 14.52 13.74 -1.79
C CYS A 577 14.32 14.59 -0.53
N CYS A 578 13.12 15.12 -0.35
CA CYS A 578 12.72 15.99 0.77
C CYS A 578 13.41 17.36 0.89
N SER A 579 14.13 17.86 -0.12
CA SER A 579 14.61 19.26 -0.12
C SER A 579 13.58 20.25 -0.65
N VAL A 580 12.49 19.75 -1.23
CA VAL A 580 11.34 20.57 -1.61
C VAL A 580 10.59 20.88 -0.33
N ALA A 581 10.77 22.09 0.20
CA ALA A 581 9.84 22.66 1.17
C ALA A 581 8.43 22.42 0.64
N ALA A 582 7.51 21.96 1.50
CA ALA A 582 6.10 21.80 1.16
C ALA A 582 5.65 23.03 0.35
N PRO A 583 4.98 22.86 -0.81
CA PRO A 583 4.46 23.99 -1.55
C PRO A 583 3.64 24.85 -0.58
N LYS A 584 3.96 26.15 -0.50
CA LYS A 584 3.18 27.09 0.31
C LYS A 584 1.72 26.90 -0.04
N GLU A 585 0.87 26.67 0.95
CA GLU A 585 -0.58 26.60 0.76
C GLU A 585 -1.05 27.87 0.04
N GLU A 586 -1.72 27.70 -1.10
CA GLU A 586 -2.49 28.79 -1.70
C GLU A 586 -3.66 29.12 -0.77
N THR A 587 -3.47 30.15 0.06
CA THR A 587 -4.57 30.84 0.72
C THR A 587 -5.14 31.84 -0.28
N ASN A 588 -6.35 31.59 -0.76
CA ASN A 588 -7.06 32.55 -1.61
C ASN A 588 -7.78 33.60 -0.78
N ASN A 589 -7.28 34.84 -0.92
CA ASN A 589 -7.94 36.15 -0.88
C ASN A 589 -8.27 36.87 0.45
N GLY A 590 -7.61 38.04 0.58
CA GLY A 590 -8.08 39.25 1.27
C GLY A 590 -7.09 40.38 0.95
N GLY A 591 -7.53 41.42 0.23
CA GLY A 591 -6.64 42.41 -0.41
C GLY A 591 -5.80 43.29 0.52
N GLY A 592 -4.63 43.68 0.01
CA GLY A 592 -3.74 44.69 0.59
C GLY A 592 -2.50 44.86 -0.29
N GLN A 593 -2.20 46.10 -0.70
CA GLN A 593 -1.04 46.46 -1.53
C GLN A 593 0.30 46.06 -0.88
N PRO A 594 1.38 45.92 -1.67
CA PRO A 594 2.66 45.42 -1.16
C PRO A 594 3.49 46.55 -0.53
N GLU A 595 3.92 46.35 0.71
CA GLU A 595 5.08 47.06 1.26
C GLU A 595 6.26 46.08 1.42
N ASN A 596 7.37 46.46 0.78
CA ASN A 596 8.69 45.85 0.94
C ASN A 596 9.23 46.13 2.34
N PRO A 597 9.97 45.18 2.94
CA PRO A 597 11.39 45.51 3.14
C PRO A 597 12.34 44.33 2.86
N ALA A 598 13.47 44.68 2.27
CA ALA A 598 14.58 43.79 1.95
C ALA A 598 15.28 43.22 3.21
N PRO A 599 15.88 42.02 3.14
CA PRO A 599 16.92 41.61 4.07
C PRO A 599 18.33 41.80 3.48
N ARG A 600 19.07 42.59 4.24
CA ARG A 600 20.53 42.74 4.42
C ARG A 600 21.41 41.60 3.89
N MET A 601 22.41 41.99 3.11
CA MET A 601 23.54 41.15 2.67
C MET A 601 24.51 40.91 3.82
N GLU A 602 24.95 39.66 4.01
CA GLU A 602 26.28 39.36 4.53
C GLU A 602 27.11 38.74 3.41
N GLU A 603 28.18 39.45 3.05
CA GLU A 603 29.21 39.01 2.11
C GLU A 603 30.04 37.88 2.73
N THR A 604 30.24 36.79 1.99
CA THR A 604 31.51 36.06 2.06
C THR A 604 31.99 35.80 0.63
N ARG A 605 33.02 36.57 0.25
CA ARG A 605 33.69 36.46 -1.05
C ARG A 605 34.52 35.19 -1.12
N GLY A 606 34.32 34.43 -2.19
CA GLY A 606 35.19 33.35 -2.62
C GLY A 606 34.95 33.08 -4.11
N ALA A 607 35.41 33.99 -4.97
CA ALA A 607 35.25 33.89 -6.42
C ALA A 607 35.99 32.65 -6.98
N ARG A 608 35.32 31.83 -7.77
CA ARG A 608 35.91 31.04 -8.87
C ARG A 608 34.86 30.67 -9.93
N SER A 609 34.92 31.43 -11.02
CA SER A 609 34.53 31.14 -12.41
C SER A 609 33.32 30.23 -12.64
N GLU A 610 32.21 30.86 -13.01
CA GLU A 610 31.10 30.22 -13.71
C GLU A 610 31.60 29.50 -14.97
N SER A 611 31.20 28.23 -15.12
CA SER A 611 31.05 27.61 -16.42
C SER A 611 29.57 27.67 -16.77
N ALA A 612 29.28 28.25 -17.94
CA ALA A 612 27.95 28.42 -18.50
C ALA A 612 27.30 27.06 -18.83
N MET A 613 26.74 26.42 -17.83
CA MET A 613 25.68 25.40 -17.85
C MET A 613 25.49 25.01 -16.38
N GLY A 614 24.36 25.38 -15.78
CA GLY A 614 24.00 25.07 -14.38
C GLY A 614 23.79 23.58 -14.11
N LEU A 615 24.80 22.77 -14.38
CA LEU A 615 24.88 21.35 -14.05
C LEU A 615 25.51 21.27 -12.66
N THR A 616 24.71 21.10 -11.62
CA THR A 616 25.23 20.57 -10.36
C THR A 616 25.74 19.16 -10.66
N SER A 617 27.05 18.96 -10.50
CA SER A 617 27.66 17.64 -10.70
C SER A 617 27.17 16.71 -9.59
N PRO A 618 26.78 15.45 -9.90
CA PRO A 618 26.37 14.49 -8.87
C PRO A 618 27.48 14.31 -7.83
N GLU A 619 27.09 14.10 -6.56
CA GLU A 619 28.02 13.93 -5.42
C GLU A 619 29.08 12.86 -5.71
N VAL A 620 28.66 11.79 -6.38
CA VAL A 620 29.54 10.78 -6.97
C VAL A 620 29.08 10.40 -8.37
N PHE A 621 30.02 10.39 -9.31
CA PHE A 621 29.83 9.83 -10.65
C PHE A 621 30.69 8.58 -10.75
N VAL A 622 30.14 7.41 -11.11
CA VAL A 622 30.90 6.16 -11.27
C VAL A 622 30.69 5.60 -12.66
N THR A 623 31.78 5.22 -13.33
CA THR A 623 31.74 4.52 -14.63
C THR A 623 32.58 3.27 -14.57
N SER A 624 32.19 2.24 -15.29
CA SER A 624 32.94 1.00 -15.46
C SER A 624 33.21 0.77 -16.95
N THR A 625 34.47 0.58 -17.34
CA THR A 625 34.88 0.41 -18.74
C THR A 625 36.06 -0.56 -18.86
N PRO A 626 36.08 -1.50 -19.83
CA PRO A 626 35.00 -1.84 -20.76
C PRO A 626 33.88 -2.65 -20.10
N ASN A 627 32.66 -2.52 -20.63
CA ASN A 627 31.51 -3.36 -20.32
C ASN A 627 30.75 -3.66 -21.63
N PRO A 628 30.65 -4.91 -22.11
CA PRO A 628 31.10 -6.16 -21.48
C PRO A 628 32.61 -6.22 -21.20
N VAL A 629 33.01 -6.82 -20.08
CA VAL A 629 34.41 -6.98 -19.67
C VAL A 629 34.97 -8.30 -20.18
N ALA A 630 36.18 -8.24 -20.75
CA ALA A 630 37.02 -9.40 -21.07
C ALA A 630 37.92 -9.72 -19.87
N ASP A 631 39.13 -9.16 -19.79
CA ASP A 631 40.07 -9.51 -18.71
C ASP A 631 40.20 -8.43 -17.64
N ASN A 632 40.14 -7.16 -18.03
CA ASN A 632 40.33 -6.03 -17.11
C ASN A 632 39.17 -5.05 -17.21
N ASN A 633 38.78 -4.49 -16.07
CA ASN A 633 37.83 -3.41 -15.96
C ASN A 633 38.45 -2.24 -15.19
N THR A 634 38.12 -1.02 -15.60
CA THR A 634 38.48 0.19 -14.87
C THR A 634 37.20 0.83 -14.34
N ILE A 635 37.15 1.02 -13.02
CA ILE A 635 36.09 1.77 -12.37
C ILE A 635 36.63 3.15 -12.02
N ARG A 636 36.02 4.18 -12.60
CA ARG A 636 36.35 5.57 -12.31
C ARG A 636 35.25 6.16 -11.44
N TYR A 637 35.62 6.92 -10.42
CA TYR A 637 34.67 7.63 -9.60
C TYR A 637 35.13 9.03 -9.20
N ARG A 638 34.20 9.98 -9.10
CA ARG A 638 34.44 11.34 -8.61
C ARG A 638 33.83 11.50 -7.23
N LEU A 639 34.49 12.21 -6.32
CA LEU A 639 33.93 12.65 -5.04
C LEU A 639 33.92 14.17 -4.97
N THR A 640 32.80 14.77 -4.58
CA THR A 640 32.70 16.22 -4.31
C THR A 640 33.05 16.57 -2.86
N ASN A 641 32.87 15.63 -1.92
CA ASN A 641 33.15 15.79 -0.50
C ASN A 641 34.09 14.69 0.01
N SER A 642 34.77 14.94 1.14
CA SER A 642 35.53 13.89 1.83
C SER A 642 34.54 12.83 2.33
N SER A 643 34.74 11.56 1.94
CA SER A 643 33.78 10.49 2.26
C SER A 643 34.44 9.12 2.34
N LYS A 644 33.82 8.22 3.12
CA LYS A 644 34.17 6.80 3.16
C LYS A 644 33.55 6.11 1.96
N VAL A 645 34.38 5.61 1.05
CA VAL A 645 33.99 4.94 -0.18
C VAL A 645 34.19 3.44 -0.05
N THR A 646 33.15 2.67 -0.36
CA THR A 646 33.23 1.23 -0.56
C THR A 646 32.74 0.88 -1.96
N ILE A 647 33.58 0.24 -2.77
CA ILE A 647 33.21 -0.32 -4.08
C ILE A 647 33.34 -1.83 -3.97
N ALA A 648 32.23 -2.54 -4.06
CA ALA A 648 32.17 -3.98 -3.93
C ALA A 648 31.41 -4.60 -5.11
N VAL A 649 31.84 -5.81 -5.49
CA VAL A 649 31.31 -6.58 -6.60
C VAL A 649 30.48 -7.72 -6.04
N TYR A 650 29.30 -7.92 -6.61
CA TYR A 650 28.34 -8.95 -6.25
C TYR A 650 27.99 -9.78 -7.48
N ASP A 651 27.71 -11.07 -7.32
CA ASP A 651 27.09 -11.87 -8.38
C ASP A 651 25.57 -11.63 -8.46
N VAL A 652 24.90 -12.25 -9.44
CA VAL A 652 23.44 -12.13 -9.63
C VAL A 652 22.60 -12.64 -8.45
N THR A 653 23.19 -13.43 -7.55
CA THR A 653 22.53 -13.93 -6.34
C THR A 653 22.69 -12.97 -5.16
N GLY A 654 23.43 -11.86 -5.33
CA GLY A 654 23.72 -10.89 -4.28
C GLY A 654 24.88 -11.30 -3.38
N LYS A 655 25.62 -12.37 -3.71
CA LYS A 655 26.82 -12.75 -2.94
C LYS A 655 27.97 -11.82 -3.29
N GLN A 656 28.59 -11.23 -2.27
CA GLN A 656 29.77 -10.40 -2.45
C GLN A 656 30.95 -11.25 -2.92
N VAL A 657 31.45 -10.98 -4.12
CA VAL A 657 32.56 -11.71 -4.74
C VAL A 657 33.91 -10.99 -4.56
N LYS A 658 33.93 -9.65 -4.47
CA LYS A 658 35.16 -8.87 -4.30
C LYS A 658 34.87 -7.50 -3.67
N VAL A 659 35.82 -6.96 -2.91
CA VAL A 659 35.83 -5.54 -2.53
C VAL A 659 37.01 -4.88 -3.24
N LEU A 660 36.74 -3.86 -4.04
CA LEU A 660 37.73 -3.15 -4.85
C LEU A 660 38.23 -1.87 -4.15
N VAL A 661 37.35 -1.20 -3.42
CA VAL A 661 37.67 0.00 -2.62
C VAL A 661 36.95 -0.12 -1.27
N ASN A 662 37.62 0.24 -0.18
CA ASN A 662 37.01 0.43 1.13
C ASN A 662 37.87 1.39 1.97
N LYS A 663 37.85 2.68 1.64
CA LYS A 663 38.75 3.69 2.21
C LYS A 663 38.09 5.07 2.29
N GLN A 664 38.60 5.90 3.20
CA GLN A 664 38.29 7.33 3.23
C GLN A 664 39.04 8.02 2.08
N HIS A 665 38.34 8.83 1.30
CA HIS A 665 38.91 9.62 0.22
C HIS A 665 38.54 11.11 0.38
N ALA A 666 39.47 11.99 0.00
CA ALA A 666 39.23 13.42 -0.12
C ALA A 666 38.41 13.73 -1.39
N PRO A 667 37.89 14.96 -1.57
CA PRO A 667 37.31 15.36 -2.84
C PRO A 667 38.31 15.17 -4.00
N GLY A 668 37.88 14.56 -5.10
CA GLY A 668 38.78 14.26 -6.21
C GLY A 668 38.26 13.20 -7.18
N MET A 669 39.04 12.98 -8.25
CA MET A 669 38.82 11.89 -9.21
C MET A 669 39.68 10.70 -8.81
N TYR A 670 39.09 9.52 -8.84
CA TYR A 670 39.74 8.26 -8.50
C TYR A 670 39.47 7.22 -9.59
N SER A 671 40.38 6.27 -9.70
CA SER A 671 40.27 5.16 -10.64
C SER A 671 40.81 3.90 -9.95
N VAL A 672 40.09 2.79 -10.09
CA VAL A 672 40.56 1.46 -9.69
C VAL A 672 40.56 0.56 -10.90
N GLU A 673 41.72 -0.02 -11.17
CA GLU A 673 41.87 -1.08 -12.16
C GLU A 673 41.62 -2.42 -11.49
N TRP A 674 40.83 -3.26 -12.15
CA TRP A 674 40.41 -4.54 -11.62
C TRP A 674 40.62 -5.64 -12.67
N LYS A 675 41.47 -6.60 -12.33
CA LYS A 675 41.64 -7.84 -13.10
C LYS A 675 40.47 -8.79 -12.77
N THR A 676 39.68 -9.11 -13.78
CA THR A 676 38.42 -9.87 -13.66
C THR A 676 38.57 -11.36 -13.99
N ASN A 677 39.81 -11.86 -14.11
CA ASN A 677 40.11 -13.25 -14.52
C ASN A 677 39.53 -14.30 -13.57
N GLU A 678 39.30 -13.93 -12.31
CA GLU A 678 38.70 -14.79 -11.28
C GLU A 678 37.17 -14.91 -11.40
N LEU A 679 36.53 -14.09 -12.24
CA LEU A 679 35.09 -14.14 -12.46
C LEU A 679 34.75 -15.11 -13.59
N GLY A 680 33.73 -15.94 -13.36
CA GLY A 680 33.10 -16.74 -14.41
C GLY A 680 32.28 -15.87 -15.37
N LYS A 681 31.91 -16.43 -16.52
CA LYS A 681 30.98 -15.76 -17.46
C LYS A 681 29.64 -15.51 -16.76
N GLY A 682 29.11 -14.29 -16.90
CA GLY A 682 27.85 -13.93 -16.27
C GLY A 682 27.71 -12.44 -15.99
N ALA A 683 26.59 -12.08 -15.38
CA ALA A 683 26.35 -10.72 -14.89
C ALA A 683 26.85 -10.56 -13.44
N TYR A 684 27.41 -9.40 -13.16
CA TYR A 684 27.87 -8.98 -11.84
C TYR A 684 27.37 -7.55 -11.58
N PHE A 685 27.27 -7.17 -10.32
CA PHE A 685 26.88 -5.82 -9.92
C PHE A 685 28.00 -5.17 -9.12
N VAL A 686 28.43 -3.99 -9.56
CA VAL A 686 29.41 -3.17 -8.86
C VAL A 686 28.65 -2.12 -8.07
N ASN A 687 28.53 -2.31 -6.76
CA ASN A 687 27.88 -1.36 -5.88
C ASN A 687 28.90 -0.38 -5.31
N THR A 688 28.55 0.90 -5.36
CA THR A 688 29.30 1.98 -4.73
C THR A 688 28.52 2.53 -3.55
N THR A 689 29.12 2.44 -2.37
CA THR A 689 28.59 2.90 -1.10
C THR A 689 29.43 4.08 -0.61
N ILE A 690 28.77 5.16 -0.21
CA ILE A 690 29.39 6.35 0.37
C ILE A 690 28.81 6.57 1.76
N ASN A 691 29.67 6.67 2.77
CA ASN A 691 29.27 6.88 4.17
C ASN A 691 28.16 5.91 4.64
N GLY A 692 28.18 4.66 4.15
CA GLY A 692 27.21 3.62 4.48
C GLY A 692 25.92 3.60 3.65
N ARG A 693 25.74 4.53 2.69
CA ARG A 693 24.59 4.57 1.77
C ARG A 693 25.02 4.08 0.39
N VAL A 694 24.32 3.09 -0.16
CA VAL A 694 24.51 2.68 -1.57
C VAL A 694 23.98 3.80 -2.45
N LEU A 695 24.85 4.40 -3.26
CA LEU A 695 24.50 5.52 -4.14
C LEU A 695 24.36 5.09 -5.60
N ASN A 696 25.07 4.04 -6.00
CA ASN A 696 25.07 3.59 -7.39
C ASN A 696 25.32 2.08 -7.49
N SER A 697 24.72 1.43 -8.48
CA SER A 697 24.99 0.05 -8.85
C SER A 697 25.15 -0.05 -10.37
N ILE A 698 26.27 -0.60 -10.82
CA ILE A 698 26.57 -0.80 -12.24
C ILE A 698 26.52 -2.29 -12.54
N GLN A 699 25.65 -2.69 -13.48
CA GLN A 699 25.69 -4.05 -14.02
C GLN A 699 26.91 -4.20 -14.94
N LEU A 700 27.72 -5.22 -14.68
CA LEU A 700 28.88 -5.62 -15.44
C LEU A 700 28.62 -6.99 -16.09
N VAL A 701 28.84 -7.12 -17.38
CA VAL A 701 28.70 -8.39 -18.11
C VAL A 701 30.08 -8.95 -18.42
N LYS A 702 30.43 -10.10 -17.84
CA LYS A 702 31.66 -10.85 -18.15
C LYS A 702 31.41 -11.75 -19.37
N SER A 703 32.07 -11.43 -20.48
CA SER A 703 31.82 -12.08 -21.78
C SER A 703 32.70 -13.31 -22.06
N LYS A 704 33.81 -13.48 -21.34
CA LYS A 704 34.78 -14.56 -21.55
C LYS A 704 35.15 -15.29 -20.28
#